data_AF-A0A2C5XI22-F1
#
_entry.id   AF-A0A2C5XI22-F1
#
_cell.length_a   1.000
_cell.length_b   1.000
_cell.length_c   1.000
_cell.angle_alpha   90.00
_cell.angle_beta   90.00
_cell.angle_gamma   90.00
#
_symmetry.space_group_name_H-M   'P 1'
#
loop_
_entity.id
_entity.type
_entity.pdbx_description
1 polymer ?
#
loop_
_entity_poly.entity_id
_entity_poly.type
_entity_poly.pdbx_seq_one_letter_code
_entity_poly.pdbx_strand_id
1 'polypeptide(L)'
;MSSKNAKGSGTKAGLTASSAAEKKKALLDELIMGTNSSSITSKRSVEKLYYDEEKHFFRFFVPRFQRRSPLVNRGYWFRLRAIDVSVREFLRRDCGGKRMVVVNLGCGSDVLPWQCHERYSNLSPSALFIDIDYPDMMQKKKQIVTQIPELAELLGNDFKTSQKETGVILESPKYCQIACDLRELDIVTGMIEELIDLQNSHVLFVAEVSITYMDNKSADNVIRWASTIPSAEFCLLEQILPDGPGYPFAQNMLAHFDKLQTSLKSVSRYPTTSHQEARFKALGWPYSRAWNLWEAWGDSFFMSAEDRAKLDHVEPFDEWEEFAIFGAHYTVVHASNMAPICHGDLKKQNIYDCDTTPVQKIDVSFLPATSPQAHRHHGGATIIDREQSGDVAFATFFGQGVTNRSSSVDFYSSESILDPEWFGPPPRVCFSTTDLGQCILLAGGRASPAKAMSDVWILDKKSNKWSEAPYLPKALYRHAVTRLGDSGLALLVGGKTGVHEISESIFLYGSHNGGWAECRAIGDVPLPRFGAVLGCFSNMHGFLSGGITADGLVDQSTYQWILDLEGMTVSFACIQCNPALSRFGALVIPTAAGLVVAGGIVDNHLIPTASDILLVNEKKDKKAGASENGDSSALTIACLRDMQLTDNCPHRPFFIGSSGIEKNGQVTIIGGGATCYAMGSYWSPGQYGFHILGGQPVSVPFAESFQIKQQNGK
;
A
#
# COMPACT_ATOMS: atom_id res chain seq x y z
N MET A 1 -18.46 71.37 46.13
CA MET A 1 -17.21 71.04 45.41
C MET A 1 -16.55 69.88 46.13
N SER A 2 -16.50 68.74 45.45
CA SER A 2 -16.17 67.43 46.00
C SER A 2 -14.69 67.11 45.79
N SER A 3 -14.07 66.47 46.78
CA SER A 3 -12.70 65.96 46.72
C SER A 3 -12.68 64.43 46.53
N LYS A 4 -11.91 64.01 45.53
CA LYS A 4 -11.06 62.80 45.41
C LYS A 4 -11.65 61.43 45.77
N ASN A 5 -11.81 60.60 44.73
CA ASN A 5 -11.77 59.13 44.80
C ASN A 5 -10.44 58.63 44.22
N ALA A 6 -9.80 57.71 44.93
CA ALA A 6 -8.71 56.86 44.43
C ALA A 6 -9.21 55.41 44.37
N LYS A 7 -9.11 54.75 43.21
CA LYS A 7 -9.17 53.29 43.08
C LYS A 7 -8.21 52.85 41.97
N GLY A 8 -7.32 51.91 42.33
CA GLY A 8 -6.33 51.32 41.44
C GLY A 8 -6.94 50.37 40.41
N SER A 9 -6.24 50.25 39.28
CA SER A 9 -6.50 49.27 38.23
C SER A 9 -5.46 48.14 38.30
N GLY A 10 -5.89 46.98 38.83
CA GLY A 10 -5.19 45.71 38.72
C GLY A 10 -5.74 44.89 37.55
N THR A 11 -4.89 44.65 36.55
CA THR A 11 -4.76 43.46 35.69
C THR A 11 -5.93 42.46 35.60
N LYS A 12 -6.68 42.50 34.48
CA LYS A 12 -7.64 41.45 34.04
C LYS A 12 -7.23 40.70 32.75
N ALA A 13 -6.06 40.97 32.18
CA ALA A 13 -5.67 40.44 30.86
C ALA A 13 -5.10 39.00 30.87
N GLY A 14 -4.76 38.43 32.04
CA GLY A 14 -4.13 37.10 32.13
C GLY A 14 -5.11 35.91 32.23
N LEU A 15 -6.35 36.12 32.68
CA LEU A 15 -7.30 35.04 32.98
C LEU A 15 -8.09 34.55 31.74
N THR A 16 -8.23 35.38 30.70
CA THR A 16 -9.03 35.05 29.52
C THR A 16 -8.27 34.17 28.51
N ALA A 17 -6.95 34.35 28.40
CA ALA A 17 -6.11 33.56 27.49
C ALA A 17 -5.96 32.09 27.94
N SER A 18 -5.87 31.82 29.25
CA SER A 18 -5.80 30.45 29.83
C SER A 18 -7.06 29.64 29.49
N SER A 19 -8.23 30.23 29.73
CA SER A 19 -9.51 29.54 29.48
C SER A 19 -9.79 29.21 28.01
N ALA A 20 -9.26 30.01 27.08
CA ALA A 20 -9.40 29.74 25.65
C ALA A 20 -8.46 28.60 25.19
N ALA A 21 -7.24 28.55 25.73
CA ALA A 21 -6.29 27.47 25.46
C ALA A 21 -6.77 26.12 26.02
N GLU A 22 -7.34 26.12 27.23
CA GLU A 22 -7.94 24.93 27.87
C GLU A 22 -9.14 24.41 27.07
N LYS A 23 -10.04 25.29 26.63
CA LYS A 23 -11.17 24.90 25.77
C LYS A 23 -10.72 24.34 24.42
N LYS A 24 -9.68 24.93 23.82
CA LYS A 24 -9.09 24.44 22.57
C LYS A 24 -8.44 23.06 22.77
N LYS A 25 -7.76 22.85 23.90
CA LYS A 25 -7.19 21.55 24.29
C LYS A 25 -8.29 20.49 24.44
N ALA A 26 -9.35 20.79 25.20
CA ALA A 26 -10.47 19.87 25.41
C ALA A 26 -11.18 19.46 24.10
N LEU A 27 -11.43 20.43 23.21
CA LEU A 27 -12.01 20.15 21.89
C LEU A 27 -11.11 19.25 21.04
N LEU A 28 -9.80 19.49 21.06
CA LEU A 28 -8.84 18.65 20.35
C LEU A 28 -8.79 17.23 20.92
N ASP A 29 -8.80 17.09 22.24
CA ASP A 29 -8.83 15.79 22.91
C ASP A 29 -10.13 15.01 22.54
N GLU A 30 -11.28 15.68 22.43
CA GLU A 30 -12.55 15.08 21.96
C GLU A 30 -12.47 14.57 20.50
N LEU A 31 -11.84 15.35 19.62
CA LEU A 31 -11.65 14.96 18.21
C LEU A 31 -10.70 13.77 18.08
N ILE A 32 -9.63 13.74 18.88
CA ILE A 32 -8.71 12.58 18.96
C ILE A 32 -9.49 11.34 19.43
N MET A 33 -10.32 11.45 20.47
CA MET A 33 -11.20 10.35 20.90
C MET A 33 -12.18 9.89 19.81
N GLY A 34 -12.59 10.78 18.90
CA GLY A 34 -13.42 10.43 17.74
C GLY A 34 -12.76 9.47 16.75
N THR A 35 -11.42 9.45 16.66
CA THR A 35 -10.66 8.54 15.78
C THR A 35 -10.83 7.06 16.18
N ASN A 36 -11.03 6.79 17.48
CA ASN A 36 -11.28 5.46 18.03
C ASN A 36 -12.48 4.80 17.33
N SER A 37 -13.60 5.51 17.17
CA SER A 37 -14.81 4.97 16.55
C SER A 37 -14.58 4.43 15.13
N SER A 38 -13.77 5.13 14.33
CA SER A 38 -13.45 4.72 12.94
C SER A 38 -12.56 3.47 12.91
N SER A 39 -11.53 3.44 13.76
CA SER A 39 -10.61 2.31 13.89
C SER A 39 -11.32 1.05 14.37
N ILE A 40 -12.10 1.15 15.46
CA ILE A 40 -12.81 0.01 16.05
C ILE A 40 -13.90 -0.52 15.11
N THR A 41 -14.57 0.33 14.34
CA THR A 41 -15.52 -0.14 13.31
C THR A 41 -14.82 -1.00 12.25
N SER A 42 -13.58 -0.63 11.88
CA SER A 42 -12.80 -1.38 10.90
C SER A 42 -12.27 -2.70 11.50
N LYS A 43 -11.79 -2.69 12.75
CA LYS A 43 -11.44 -3.91 13.50
C LYS A 43 -12.66 -4.85 13.68
N ARG A 44 -13.86 -4.31 13.91
CA ARG A 44 -15.12 -5.10 13.97
C ARG A 44 -15.50 -5.71 12.62
N SER A 45 -15.22 -5.02 11.51
CA SER A 45 -15.42 -5.58 10.17
C SER A 45 -14.53 -6.83 9.97
N VAL A 46 -13.25 -6.73 10.37
CA VAL A 46 -12.31 -7.86 10.34
C VAL A 46 -12.77 -8.99 11.26
N GLU A 47 -13.10 -8.72 12.52
CA GLU A 47 -13.55 -9.72 13.48
C GLU A 47 -14.69 -10.59 12.94
N LYS A 48 -15.66 -9.97 12.28
CA LYS A 48 -16.80 -10.72 11.73
C LYS A 48 -16.45 -11.55 10.49
N LEU A 49 -15.46 -11.14 9.69
CA LEU A 49 -15.16 -11.75 8.39
C LEU A 49 -13.96 -12.71 8.42
N TYR A 50 -12.93 -12.40 9.20
CA TYR A 50 -11.64 -13.10 9.22
C TYR A 50 -11.45 -13.97 10.47
N TYR A 51 -12.27 -13.76 11.51
CA TYR A 51 -12.23 -14.48 12.78
C TYR A 51 -13.63 -15.00 13.14
N ASP A 52 -14.32 -15.62 12.19
CA ASP A 52 -15.68 -16.12 12.36
C ASP A 52 -15.77 -17.29 13.35
N GLU A 53 -14.69 -18.07 13.47
CA GLU A 53 -14.55 -19.16 14.45
C GLU A 53 -14.10 -18.71 15.84
N GLU A 54 -13.68 -17.45 16.01
CA GLU A 54 -13.25 -16.91 17.30
C GLU A 54 -14.37 -16.15 18.04
N LYS A 55 -14.22 -15.98 19.35
CA LYS A 55 -15.11 -15.11 20.13
C LYS A 55 -14.99 -13.66 19.67
N HIS A 56 -16.14 -13.00 19.52
CA HIS A 56 -16.23 -11.61 19.08
C HIS A 56 -16.34 -10.66 20.26
N PHE A 57 -15.36 -9.78 20.42
CA PHE A 57 -15.28 -8.78 21.49
C PHE A 57 -15.51 -7.35 20.98
N PHE A 58 -15.06 -6.98 19.77
CA PHE A 58 -15.30 -5.63 19.22
C PHE A 58 -16.79 -5.32 19.07
N ARG A 59 -17.64 -6.35 18.94
CA ARG A 59 -19.10 -6.22 18.87
C ARG A 59 -19.72 -5.47 20.05
N PHE A 60 -19.11 -5.53 21.24
CA PHE A 60 -19.64 -4.89 22.43
C PHE A 60 -19.37 -3.38 22.45
N PHE A 61 -18.36 -2.93 21.73
CA PHE A 61 -18.00 -1.52 21.57
C PHE A 61 -18.59 -0.90 20.30
N VAL A 62 -18.80 -1.70 19.24
CA VAL A 62 -19.48 -1.29 18.01
C VAL A 62 -20.58 -2.30 17.67
N PRO A 63 -21.80 -2.11 18.22
CA PRO A 63 -22.91 -3.05 18.03
C PRO A 63 -23.39 -3.12 16.59
N ARG A 64 -23.42 -1.99 15.88
CA ARG A 64 -23.85 -1.92 14.48
C ARG A 64 -22.71 -2.36 13.57
N PHE A 65 -22.87 -3.53 12.97
CA PHE A 65 -21.93 -4.02 11.96
C PHE A 65 -21.90 -3.11 10.73
N GLN A 66 -20.70 -2.66 10.36
CA GLN A 66 -20.44 -1.95 9.11
C GLN A 66 -19.26 -2.60 8.40
N ARG A 67 -19.52 -3.26 7.28
CA ARG A 67 -18.48 -3.87 6.45
C ARG A 67 -17.58 -2.78 5.84
N ARG A 68 -16.27 -3.05 5.80
CA ARG A 68 -15.29 -2.27 5.02
C ARG A 68 -14.93 -2.98 3.71
N SER A 69 -14.27 -2.27 2.80
CA SER A 69 -13.76 -2.86 1.55
C SER A 69 -12.70 -3.93 1.84
N PRO A 70 -12.47 -4.87 0.91
CA PRO A 70 -11.41 -5.88 1.05
C PRO A 70 -10.04 -5.28 1.38
N LEU A 71 -9.66 -4.17 0.71
CA LEU A 71 -8.45 -3.40 1.01
C LEU A 71 -8.34 -2.98 2.47
N VAL A 72 -9.38 -2.34 3.01
CA VAL A 72 -9.38 -1.86 4.39
C VAL A 72 -9.44 -3.03 5.38
N ASN A 73 -10.20 -4.07 5.09
CA ASN A 73 -10.24 -5.25 5.95
C ASN A 73 -8.86 -5.93 6.02
N ARG A 74 -8.21 -6.19 4.87
CA ARG A 74 -6.91 -6.87 4.83
C ARG A 74 -5.83 -6.07 5.54
N GLY A 75 -5.82 -4.74 5.39
CA GLY A 75 -4.90 -3.88 6.14
C GLY A 75 -5.19 -3.82 7.64
N TYR A 76 -6.45 -3.79 8.08
CA TYR A 76 -6.78 -3.84 9.52
C TYR A 76 -6.54 -5.23 10.11
N TRP A 77 -6.77 -6.29 9.34
CA TRP A 77 -6.42 -7.65 9.72
C TRP A 77 -4.92 -7.74 9.98
N PHE A 78 -4.11 -7.22 9.06
CA PHE A 78 -2.66 -7.25 9.23
C PHE A 78 -2.17 -6.35 10.38
N ARG A 79 -2.79 -5.18 10.56
CA ARG A 79 -2.55 -4.31 11.73
C ARG A 79 -2.82 -5.04 13.06
N LEU A 80 -3.94 -5.76 13.16
CA LEU A 80 -4.25 -6.60 14.32
C LEU A 80 -3.24 -7.72 14.50
N ARG A 81 -2.86 -8.41 13.41
CA ARG A 81 -1.87 -9.49 13.41
C ARG A 81 -0.50 -9.02 13.89
N ALA A 82 -0.03 -7.84 13.46
CA ALA A 82 1.28 -7.30 13.84
C ALA A 82 1.39 -7.05 15.35
N ILE A 83 0.35 -6.48 15.96
CA ILE A 83 0.26 -6.29 17.42
C ILE A 83 0.11 -7.63 18.14
N ASP A 84 -0.80 -8.49 17.67
CA ASP A 84 -1.06 -9.81 18.27
C ASP A 84 0.20 -10.69 18.31
N VAL A 85 0.97 -10.75 17.22
CA VAL A 85 2.25 -11.47 17.17
C VAL A 85 3.25 -10.86 18.17
N SER A 86 3.37 -9.54 18.23
CA SER A 86 4.29 -8.87 19.16
C SER A 86 3.96 -9.20 20.61
N VAL A 87 2.67 -9.17 20.98
CA VAL A 87 2.21 -9.57 22.32
C VAL A 87 2.39 -11.05 22.57
N ARG A 88 2.05 -11.91 21.60
CA ARG A 88 2.23 -13.36 21.71
C ARG A 88 3.69 -13.73 21.97
N GLU A 89 4.62 -13.18 21.19
CA GLU A 89 6.04 -13.47 21.36
C GLU A 89 6.58 -12.93 22.68
N PHE A 90 6.07 -11.80 23.17
CA PHE A 90 6.36 -11.33 24.51
C PHE A 90 5.86 -12.33 25.56
N LEU A 91 4.59 -12.75 25.51
CA LEU A 91 3.98 -13.68 26.47
C LEU A 91 4.60 -15.07 26.48
N ARG A 92 5.31 -15.48 25.41
CA ARG A 92 6.04 -16.75 25.31
C ARG A 92 7.38 -16.76 26.03
N ARG A 93 7.92 -15.59 26.40
CA ARG A 93 9.27 -15.50 26.97
C ARG A 93 9.30 -16.10 28.37
N ASP A 94 10.37 -16.85 28.63
CA ASP A 94 10.74 -17.18 30.01
C ASP A 94 11.53 -16.01 30.60
N CYS A 95 10.89 -15.30 31.53
CA CYS A 95 11.45 -14.13 32.19
C CYS A 95 11.89 -14.43 33.63
N GLY A 96 12.26 -15.68 33.94
CA GLY A 96 12.84 -16.03 35.24
C GLY A 96 11.87 -15.82 36.41
N GLY A 97 10.58 -16.09 36.19
CA GLY A 97 9.52 -15.94 37.20
C GLY A 97 8.97 -14.52 37.35
N LYS A 98 9.44 -13.54 36.57
CA LYS A 98 8.83 -12.20 36.53
C LYS A 98 7.40 -12.24 36.03
N ARG A 99 6.56 -11.34 36.54
CA ARG A 99 5.19 -11.18 36.04
C ARG A 99 5.20 -10.49 34.68
N MET A 100 4.53 -11.08 33.70
CA MET A 100 4.35 -10.49 32.38
C MET A 100 3.24 -9.43 32.44
N VAL A 101 3.53 -8.21 31.99
CA VAL A 101 2.59 -7.10 31.99
C VAL A 101 2.53 -6.46 30.61
N VAL A 102 1.34 -6.28 30.06
CA VAL A 102 1.12 -5.54 28.80
C VAL A 102 0.41 -4.24 29.15
N VAL A 103 1.00 -3.10 28.80
CA VAL A 103 0.44 -1.77 29.03
C VAL A 103 0.04 -1.16 27.68
N ASN A 104 -1.26 -1.03 27.43
CA ASN A 104 -1.80 -0.46 26.19
C ASN A 104 -2.00 1.05 26.36
N LEU A 105 -1.15 1.83 25.67
CA LEU A 105 -1.06 3.28 25.76
C LEU A 105 -1.98 3.93 24.72
N GLY A 106 -3.06 4.57 25.18
CA GLY A 106 -4.11 5.10 24.33
C GLY A 106 -4.95 3.96 23.76
N CYS A 107 -5.42 3.08 24.65
CA CYS A 107 -6.05 1.81 24.28
C CYS A 107 -7.38 1.98 23.53
N GLY A 108 -8.03 3.14 23.61
CA GLY A 108 -9.37 3.36 23.10
C GLY A 108 -10.33 2.24 23.54
N SER A 109 -11.13 1.74 22.60
CA SER A 109 -11.99 0.57 22.81
C SER A 109 -11.38 -0.75 22.30
N ASP A 110 -10.04 -0.84 22.29
CA ASP A 110 -9.34 -2.05 21.89
C ASP A 110 -9.67 -3.24 22.82
N VAL A 111 -9.63 -4.44 22.26
CA VAL A 111 -10.03 -5.69 22.94
C VAL A 111 -8.89 -6.70 23.07
N LEU A 112 -7.66 -6.24 22.85
CA LEU A 112 -6.43 -7.01 22.96
C LEU A 112 -6.36 -7.89 24.23
N PRO A 113 -6.73 -7.42 25.45
CA PRO A 113 -6.69 -8.26 26.65
C PRO A 113 -7.53 -9.54 26.54
N TRP A 114 -8.74 -9.44 26.00
CA TRP A 114 -9.65 -10.58 25.85
C TRP A 114 -9.23 -11.51 24.72
N GLN A 115 -8.76 -10.96 23.59
CA GLN A 115 -8.22 -11.76 22.50
C GLN A 115 -6.99 -12.57 22.95
N CYS A 116 -6.07 -11.93 23.68
CA CYS A 116 -4.90 -12.61 24.23
C CYS A 116 -5.30 -13.64 25.29
N HIS A 117 -6.28 -13.35 26.14
CA HIS A 117 -6.75 -14.33 27.11
C HIS A 117 -7.33 -15.58 26.43
N GLU A 118 -8.17 -15.41 25.42
CA GLU A 118 -8.76 -16.52 24.67
C GLU A 118 -7.68 -17.34 23.93
N ARG A 119 -6.74 -16.68 23.24
CA ARG A 119 -5.75 -17.34 22.39
C ARG A 119 -4.54 -17.90 23.14
N TYR A 120 -4.14 -17.26 24.23
CA TYR A 120 -2.80 -17.42 24.84
C TYR A 120 -2.82 -17.63 26.36
N SER A 121 -3.97 -17.96 26.96
CA SER A 121 -4.08 -18.17 28.42
C SER A 121 -3.10 -19.19 29.00
N ASN A 122 -2.68 -20.17 28.20
CA ASN A 122 -1.72 -21.20 28.59
C ASN A 122 -0.25 -20.73 28.54
N LEU A 123 0.07 -19.69 27.78
CA LEU A 123 1.45 -19.20 27.60
C LEU A 123 1.92 -18.43 28.85
N SER A 124 1.08 -17.55 29.39
CA SER A 124 1.37 -16.82 30.62
C SER A 124 0.07 -16.62 31.45
N PRO A 125 -0.33 -17.61 32.27
CA PRO A 125 -1.59 -17.58 33.02
C PRO A 125 -1.76 -16.41 33.98
N SER A 126 -0.64 -15.84 34.45
CA SER A 126 -0.56 -14.69 35.37
C SER A 126 -0.30 -13.35 34.68
N ALA A 127 -0.41 -13.30 33.34
CA ALA A 127 -0.24 -12.06 32.60
C ALA A 127 -1.27 -11.01 33.05
N LEU A 128 -0.81 -9.77 33.22
CA LEU A 128 -1.64 -8.62 33.53
C LEU A 128 -1.71 -7.69 32.32
N PHE A 129 -2.91 -7.26 31.97
CA PHE A 129 -3.12 -6.21 30.98
C PHE A 129 -3.53 -4.90 31.69
N ILE A 130 -2.92 -3.79 31.33
CA ILE A 130 -3.23 -2.46 31.85
C ILE A 130 -3.59 -1.56 30.67
N ASP A 131 -4.83 -1.10 30.63
CA ASP A 131 -5.30 -0.15 29.62
C ASP A 131 -5.24 1.28 30.15
N ILE A 132 -4.64 2.19 29.38
CA ILE A 132 -4.51 3.60 29.72
C ILE A 132 -5.09 4.46 28.59
N ASP A 133 -6.01 5.35 28.91
CA ASP A 133 -6.55 6.35 27.99
C ASP A 133 -7.12 7.55 28.75
N TYR A 134 -7.59 8.56 28.03
CA TYR A 134 -8.27 9.72 28.60
C TYR A 134 -9.42 9.31 29.51
N PRO A 135 -9.69 10.08 30.59
CA PRO A 135 -10.73 9.76 31.55
C PRO A 135 -12.08 9.41 30.93
N ASP A 136 -12.58 10.24 30.01
CA ASP A 136 -13.89 10.03 29.37
C ASP A 136 -13.96 8.70 28.57
N MET A 137 -12.86 8.33 27.91
CA MET A 137 -12.77 7.07 27.17
C MET A 137 -12.78 5.88 28.14
N MET A 138 -12.00 5.97 29.20
CA MET A 138 -11.87 4.90 30.19
C MET A 138 -13.13 4.70 31.02
N GLN A 139 -13.87 5.76 31.36
CA GLN A 139 -15.17 5.62 32.04
C GLN A 139 -16.19 4.87 31.17
N LYS A 140 -16.26 5.18 29.86
CA LYS A 140 -17.12 4.45 28.91
C LYS A 140 -16.71 2.98 28.80
N LYS A 141 -15.41 2.72 28.66
CA LYS A 141 -14.87 1.34 28.58
C LYS A 141 -15.17 0.55 29.86
N LYS A 142 -14.96 1.14 31.04
CA LYS A 142 -15.27 0.54 32.35
C LYS A 142 -16.74 0.11 32.45
N GLN A 143 -17.67 0.98 32.03
CA GLN A 143 -19.09 0.67 32.05
C GLN A 143 -19.42 -0.56 31.18
N ILE A 144 -18.89 -0.62 29.95
CA ILE A 144 -19.12 -1.76 29.05
C ILE A 144 -18.50 -3.03 29.62
N VAL A 145 -17.24 -2.98 30.04
CA VAL A 145 -16.49 -4.14 30.53
C VAL A 145 -17.10 -4.76 31.79
N THR A 146 -17.64 -3.94 32.69
CA THR A 146 -18.25 -4.42 33.95
C THR A 146 -19.67 -4.93 33.78
N GLN A 147 -20.40 -4.47 32.75
CA GLN A 147 -21.81 -4.82 32.53
C GLN A 147 -21.99 -6.01 31.56
N ILE A 148 -21.04 -6.24 30.66
CA ILE A 148 -21.12 -7.32 29.68
C ILE A 148 -20.49 -8.60 30.27
N PRO A 149 -21.25 -9.69 30.48
CA PRO A 149 -20.75 -10.91 31.11
C PRO A 149 -19.51 -11.49 30.41
N GLU A 150 -19.50 -11.52 29.07
CA GLU A 150 -18.39 -12.05 28.28
C GLU A 150 -17.08 -11.25 28.45
N LEU A 151 -17.17 -9.96 28.79
CA LEU A 151 -15.99 -9.14 29.08
C LEU A 151 -15.62 -9.20 30.56
N ALA A 152 -16.62 -9.28 31.44
CA ALA A 152 -16.45 -9.37 32.89
C ALA A 152 -15.77 -10.68 33.32
N GLU A 153 -15.85 -11.75 32.52
CA GLU A 153 -15.18 -13.04 32.77
C GLU A 153 -13.68 -12.88 33.07
N LEU A 154 -12.98 -12.02 32.32
CA LEU A 154 -11.54 -11.76 32.51
C LEU A 154 -11.21 -11.12 33.87
N LEU A 155 -12.17 -10.40 34.46
CA LEU A 155 -11.99 -9.70 35.73
C LEU A 155 -12.03 -10.66 36.94
N GLY A 156 -12.71 -11.80 36.80
CA GLY A 156 -13.01 -12.69 37.90
C GLY A 156 -13.98 -12.09 38.93
N ASN A 157 -14.06 -12.69 40.11
CA ASN A 157 -15.02 -12.29 41.16
C ASN A 157 -14.49 -11.17 42.07
N ASP A 158 -13.17 -10.98 42.13
CA ASP A 158 -12.50 -10.12 43.13
C ASP A 158 -12.06 -8.76 42.56
N PHE A 159 -12.67 -8.30 41.47
CA PHE A 159 -12.33 -7.01 40.87
C PHE A 159 -12.88 -5.83 41.68
N LYS A 160 -12.14 -4.72 41.65
CA LYS A 160 -12.52 -3.46 42.32
C LYS A 160 -12.79 -2.40 41.27
N THR A 161 -13.75 -1.52 41.58
CA THR A 161 -14.00 -0.33 40.77
C THR A 161 -13.94 0.92 41.63
N SER A 162 -13.46 2.00 41.05
CA SER A 162 -13.42 3.32 41.68
C SER A 162 -14.42 4.26 40.99
N GLN A 163 -15.01 5.14 41.79
CA GLN A 163 -15.86 6.24 41.32
C GLN A 163 -15.06 7.50 40.96
N LYS A 164 -13.73 7.47 41.14
CA LYS A 164 -12.85 8.57 40.70
C LYS A 164 -12.93 8.73 39.18
N GLU A 165 -12.87 9.98 38.71
CA GLU A 165 -12.81 10.30 37.29
C GLU A 165 -11.45 9.93 36.68
N THR A 166 -10.37 10.15 37.44
CA THR A 166 -8.98 9.89 37.06
C THR A 166 -8.34 8.83 37.98
N GLY A 167 -7.28 8.21 37.48
CA GLY A 167 -6.48 7.21 38.19
C GLY A 167 -6.84 5.77 37.91
N VAL A 168 -6.46 4.86 38.81
CA VAL A 168 -6.88 3.46 38.73
C VAL A 168 -8.40 3.39 38.97
N ILE A 169 -9.15 3.10 37.90
CA ILE A 169 -10.62 3.08 37.94
C ILE A 169 -11.21 1.67 37.97
N LEU A 170 -10.44 0.67 37.56
CA LEU A 170 -10.78 -0.73 37.61
C LEU A 170 -9.50 -1.56 37.83
N GLU A 171 -9.56 -2.49 38.78
CA GLU A 171 -8.44 -3.33 39.17
C GLU A 171 -8.92 -4.79 39.29
N SER A 172 -8.21 -5.70 38.63
CA SER A 172 -8.41 -7.15 38.78
C SER A 172 -7.08 -7.89 38.64
N PRO A 173 -7.00 -9.19 38.99
CA PRO A 173 -5.76 -9.95 38.87
C PRO A 173 -5.19 -10.05 37.44
N LYS A 174 -6.01 -9.92 36.40
CA LYS A 174 -5.60 -10.08 34.98
C LYS A 174 -5.79 -8.83 34.13
N TYR A 175 -6.60 -7.86 34.57
CA TYR A 175 -6.88 -6.66 33.81
C TYR A 175 -7.16 -5.44 34.69
N CYS A 176 -6.50 -4.32 34.37
CA CYS A 176 -6.66 -3.05 35.07
C CYS A 176 -6.90 -1.91 34.07
N GLN A 177 -7.52 -0.82 34.54
CA GLN A 177 -7.78 0.39 33.77
C GLN A 177 -7.29 1.63 34.51
N ILE A 178 -6.54 2.48 33.82
CA ILE A 178 -6.06 3.76 34.29
C ILE A 178 -6.67 4.87 33.44
N ALA A 179 -7.43 5.76 34.07
CA ALA A 179 -7.95 6.98 33.46
C ALA A 179 -6.94 8.12 33.65
N CYS A 180 -6.11 8.39 32.64
CA CYS A 180 -5.07 9.39 32.72
C CYS A 180 -4.69 9.96 31.34
N ASP A 181 -4.29 11.23 31.33
CA ASP A 181 -3.65 11.85 30.17
C ASP A 181 -2.19 11.37 30.10
N LEU A 182 -1.79 10.72 28.99
CA LEU A 182 -0.43 10.21 28.80
C LEU A 182 0.67 11.28 28.81
N ARG A 183 0.30 12.57 28.79
CA ARG A 183 1.24 13.69 28.98
C ARG A 183 1.68 13.86 30.45
N GLU A 184 0.92 13.33 31.40
CA GLU A 184 1.15 13.44 32.84
C GLU A 184 1.94 12.22 33.37
N LEU A 185 3.16 12.03 32.86
CA LEU A 185 3.93 10.77 33.04
C LEU A 185 4.27 10.43 34.49
N ASP A 186 4.49 11.42 35.36
CA ASP A 186 4.74 11.18 36.79
C ASP A 186 3.51 10.54 37.46
N ILE A 187 2.31 10.99 37.07
CA ILE A 187 1.04 10.47 37.56
C ILE A 187 0.83 9.05 37.02
N VAL A 188 1.07 8.82 35.73
CA VAL A 188 0.98 7.49 35.11
C VAL A 188 1.92 6.50 35.80
N THR A 189 3.16 6.92 36.11
CA THR A 189 4.15 6.08 36.80
C THR A 189 3.64 5.63 38.16
N GLY A 190 3.20 6.57 39.00
CA GLY A 190 2.68 6.25 40.32
C GLY A 190 1.49 5.28 40.26
N MET A 191 0.60 5.44 39.28
CA MET A 191 -0.56 4.55 39.10
C MET A 191 -0.17 3.14 38.63
N ILE A 192 0.90 2.99 37.85
CA ILE A 192 1.42 1.67 37.48
C ILE A 192 2.10 1.02 38.69
N GLU A 193 2.87 1.77 39.47
CA GLU A 193 3.54 1.28 40.69
C GLU A 193 2.53 0.88 41.80
N GLU A 194 1.34 1.49 41.81
CA GLU A 194 0.22 1.03 42.66
C GLU A 194 -0.28 -0.37 42.28
N LEU A 195 -0.15 -0.76 41.01
CA LEU A 195 -0.68 -2.02 40.47
C LEU A 195 0.34 -3.16 40.40
N ILE A 196 1.62 -2.83 40.17
CA ILE A 196 2.68 -3.81 39.97
C ILE A 196 4.01 -3.39 40.61
N ASP A 197 4.80 -4.38 41.00
CA ASP A 197 6.21 -4.19 41.31
C ASP A 197 7.03 -4.20 40.00
N LEU A 198 7.50 -3.01 39.59
CA LEU A 198 8.28 -2.82 38.36
C LEU A 198 9.62 -3.58 38.37
N GLN A 199 10.19 -3.90 39.53
CA GLN A 199 11.45 -4.66 39.60
C GLN A 199 11.24 -6.14 39.27
N ASN A 200 10.10 -6.68 39.70
CA ASN A 200 9.71 -8.07 39.52
C ASN A 200 8.72 -8.29 38.36
N SER A 201 8.57 -7.28 37.50
CA SER A 201 7.74 -7.35 36.29
C SER A 201 8.60 -7.26 35.03
N HIS A 202 8.10 -7.87 33.96
CA HIS A 202 8.56 -7.66 32.60
C HIS A 202 7.42 -6.98 31.84
N VAL A 203 7.68 -5.83 31.23
CA VAL A 203 6.62 -4.93 30.74
C VAL A 203 6.71 -4.72 29.24
N LEU A 204 5.63 -5.00 28.50
CA LEU A 204 5.48 -4.59 27.10
C LEU A 204 4.55 -3.39 27.02
N PHE A 205 5.06 -2.26 26.56
CA PHE A 205 4.23 -1.12 26.18
C PHE A 205 3.75 -1.29 24.74
N VAL A 206 2.45 -1.09 24.51
CA VAL A 206 1.85 -1.10 23.16
C VAL A 206 1.28 0.28 22.89
N ALA A 207 1.69 0.90 21.79
CA ALA A 207 1.13 2.16 21.30
C ALA A 207 0.67 2.00 19.85
N GLU A 208 -0.60 1.66 19.66
CA GLU A 208 -1.17 1.36 18.35
C GLU A 208 -1.95 2.57 17.78
N VAL A 209 -1.28 3.40 16.98
CA VAL A 209 -1.84 4.63 16.37
C VAL A 209 -2.47 5.53 17.43
N SER A 210 -1.74 5.74 18.53
CA SER A 210 -2.18 6.55 19.67
C SER A 210 -1.28 7.78 19.87
N ILE A 211 0.01 7.56 20.15
CA ILE A 211 0.95 8.65 20.44
C ILE A 211 1.29 9.53 19.22
N THR A 212 0.97 9.09 18.00
CA THR A 212 1.15 9.85 16.74
C THR A 212 0.35 11.17 16.70
N TYR A 213 -0.73 11.27 17.49
CA TYR A 213 -1.55 12.48 17.63
C TYR A 213 -0.96 13.50 18.62
N MET A 214 -0.03 13.06 19.48
CA MET A 214 0.68 13.92 20.42
C MET A 214 1.72 14.76 19.69
N ASP A 215 2.06 15.94 20.20
CA ASP A 215 3.23 16.65 19.66
C ASP A 215 4.51 15.85 19.88
N ASN A 216 5.52 16.11 19.04
CA ASN A 216 6.77 15.35 19.03
C ASN A 216 7.43 15.26 20.41
N LYS A 217 7.40 16.34 21.20
CA LYS A 217 8.02 16.36 22.53
C LYS A 217 7.28 15.43 23.49
N SER A 218 5.95 15.50 23.50
CA SER A 218 5.12 14.65 24.36
C SER A 218 5.23 13.17 23.98
N ALA A 219 5.17 12.83 22.68
CA ALA A 219 5.35 11.45 22.22
C ALA A 219 6.75 10.90 22.55
N ASP A 220 7.81 11.69 22.33
CA ASP A 220 9.17 11.30 22.68
C ASP A 220 9.36 11.11 24.19
N ASN A 221 8.65 11.92 25.01
CA ASN A 221 8.68 11.77 26.46
C ASN A 221 8.04 10.46 26.91
N VAL A 222 6.93 10.01 26.30
CA VAL A 222 6.33 8.70 26.58
C VAL A 222 7.33 7.58 26.27
N ILE A 223 7.96 7.61 25.09
CA ILE A 223 8.93 6.58 24.68
C ILE A 223 10.16 6.58 25.61
N ARG A 224 10.67 7.77 25.98
CA ARG A 224 11.80 7.90 26.91
C ARG A 224 11.44 7.42 28.31
N TRP A 225 10.26 7.77 28.80
CA TRP A 225 9.80 7.34 30.12
C TRP A 225 9.70 5.83 30.18
N ALA A 226 9.09 5.19 29.19
CA ALA A 226 8.96 3.74 29.14
C ALA A 226 10.33 3.01 29.15
N SER A 227 11.40 3.63 28.62
CA SER A 227 12.74 3.02 28.64
C SER A 227 13.39 3.02 30.03
N THR A 228 12.91 3.84 30.96
CA THR A 228 13.40 3.89 32.35
C THR A 228 12.93 2.71 33.20
N ILE A 229 11.92 1.97 32.72
CA ILE A 229 11.39 0.79 33.40
C ILE A 229 12.41 -0.35 33.30
N PRO A 230 12.84 -0.98 34.41
CA PRO A 230 14.02 -1.86 34.43
C PRO A 230 14.04 -3.00 33.42
N SER A 231 12.87 -3.58 33.10
CA SER A 231 12.75 -4.72 32.19
C SER A 231 11.56 -4.50 31.27
N ALA A 232 11.83 -3.85 30.13
CA ALA A 232 10.78 -3.36 29.27
C ALA A 232 11.02 -3.62 27.77
N GLU A 233 9.90 -3.68 27.07
CA GLU A 233 9.77 -3.70 25.62
C GLU A 233 8.75 -2.65 25.17
N PHE A 234 8.84 -2.24 23.92
CA PHE A 234 7.92 -1.29 23.31
C PHE A 234 7.52 -1.76 21.91
N CYS A 235 6.23 -1.88 21.67
CA CYS A 235 5.62 -2.11 20.37
C CYS A 235 4.87 -0.84 19.93
N LEU A 236 5.40 -0.15 18.93
CA LEU A 236 4.75 1.01 18.31
C LEU A 236 4.17 0.61 16.97
N LEU A 237 2.96 1.06 16.65
CA LEU A 237 2.44 1.03 15.28
C LEU A 237 1.92 2.42 14.90
N GLU A 238 2.56 3.09 13.94
CA GLU A 238 2.13 4.42 13.50
C GLU A 238 2.47 4.69 12.03
N GLN A 239 2.05 5.84 11.50
CA GLN A 239 2.30 6.24 10.13
C GLN A 239 3.74 6.73 9.91
N ILE A 240 4.21 6.63 8.68
CA ILE A 240 5.48 7.18 8.17
C ILE A 240 5.29 7.75 6.75
N LEU A 241 6.28 8.49 6.25
CA LEU A 241 6.28 9.16 4.94
C LEU A 241 7.58 8.82 4.19
N PRO A 242 7.76 7.57 3.75
CA PRO A 242 9.06 7.07 3.29
C PRO A 242 9.63 7.84 2.09
N ASP A 243 8.76 8.39 1.24
CA ASP A 243 9.15 9.25 0.10
C ASP A 243 8.57 10.67 0.21
N GLY A 244 8.42 11.14 1.46
CA GLY A 244 8.01 12.49 1.80
C GLY A 244 6.50 12.78 1.65
N PRO A 245 6.06 13.98 2.08
CA PRO A 245 4.65 14.38 2.06
C PRO A 245 4.12 14.67 0.64
N GLY A 246 5.01 14.78 -0.36
CA GLY A 246 4.65 14.98 -1.76
C GLY A 246 4.16 13.71 -2.47
N TYR A 247 4.34 12.54 -1.87
CA TYR A 247 3.84 11.29 -2.42
C TYR A 247 2.30 11.30 -2.51
N PRO A 248 1.66 10.89 -3.62
CA PRO A 248 0.20 10.96 -3.79
C PRO A 248 -0.62 10.36 -2.63
N PHE A 249 -0.27 9.17 -2.15
CA PHE A 249 -0.93 8.57 -0.99
C PHE A 249 -0.70 9.37 0.30
N ALA A 250 0.52 9.86 0.52
CA ALA A 250 0.86 10.67 1.69
C ALA A 250 0.05 11.97 1.72
N GLN A 251 -0.08 12.65 0.58
CA GLN A 251 -0.90 13.86 0.46
C GLN A 251 -2.34 13.60 0.90
N ASN A 252 -2.95 12.53 0.39
CA ASN A 252 -4.32 12.15 0.76
C ASN A 252 -4.44 11.75 2.23
N MET A 253 -3.49 10.99 2.75
CA MET A 253 -3.45 10.60 4.16
C MET A 253 -3.37 11.83 5.07
N LEU A 254 -2.44 12.75 4.81
CA LEU A 254 -2.27 13.97 5.59
C LEU A 254 -3.52 14.85 5.52
N ALA A 255 -4.05 15.09 4.31
CA ALA A 255 -5.27 15.88 4.12
C ALA A 255 -6.48 15.30 4.85
N HIS A 256 -6.59 13.96 4.91
CA HIS A 256 -7.63 13.27 5.68
C HIS A 256 -7.54 13.60 7.18
N PHE A 257 -6.37 13.43 7.79
CA PHE A 257 -6.19 13.69 9.21
C PHE A 257 -6.28 15.18 9.56
N ASP A 258 -5.84 16.07 8.66
CA ASP A 258 -6.01 17.51 8.82
C ASP A 258 -7.48 17.94 8.77
N LYS A 259 -8.26 17.35 7.86
CA LYS A 259 -9.72 17.56 7.80
C LYS A 259 -10.43 17.12 9.07
N LEU A 260 -9.95 16.04 9.70
CA LEU A 260 -10.42 15.57 10.99
C LEU A 260 -9.86 16.38 12.18
N GLN A 261 -9.00 17.37 11.93
CA GLN A 261 -8.29 18.16 12.95
C GLN A 261 -7.48 17.30 13.93
N THR A 262 -7.02 16.13 13.47
CA THR A 262 -6.21 15.14 14.20
C THR A 262 -4.92 14.88 13.46
N SER A 263 -4.23 15.96 13.06
CA SER A 263 -3.00 15.93 12.27
C SER A 263 -1.97 14.96 12.85
N LEU A 264 -1.34 14.19 11.98
CA LEU A 264 -0.23 13.30 12.31
C LEU A 264 1.03 14.13 12.57
N LYS A 265 1.54 14.14 13.80
CA LYS A 265 2.63 15.06 14.17
C LYS A 265 4.02 14.41 14.05
N SER A 266 4.13 13.13 14.40
CA SER A 266 5.38 12.35 14.36
C SER A 266 5.96 12.23 12.95
N VAL A 267 5.11 12.10 11.93
CA VAL A 267 5.48 11.74 10.55
C VAL A 267 6.47 12.71 9.88
N SER A 268 6.45 13.98 10.27
CA SER A 268 7.36 15.00 9.74
C SER A 268 8.79 14.87 10.28
N ARG A 269 8.93 14.41 11.53
CA ARG A 269 10.22 14.27 12.22
C ARG A 269 10.81 12.87 12.06
N TYR A 270 9.94 11.86 11.97
CA TYR A 270 10.33 10.45 11.89
C TYR A 270 9.72 9.78 10.63
N PRO A 271 10.10 10.22 9.41
CA PRO A 271 9.41 9.85 8.18
C PRO A 271 9.69 8.43 7.67
N THR A 272 10.62 7.69 8.25
CA THR A 272 11.03 6.36 7.74
C THR A 272 11.25 5.39 8.90
N THR A 273 11.30 4.09 8.61
CA THR A 273 11.70 3.04 9.56
C THR A 273 13.06 3.32 10.23
N SER A 274 14.07 3.75 9.47
CA SER A 274 15.39 4.11 9.99
C SER A 274 15.35 5.27 10.99
N HIS A 275 14.53 6.29 10.72
CA HIS A 275 14.30 7.40 11.64
C HIS A 275 13.62 6.95 12.93
N GLN A 276 12.69 5.99 12.87
CA GLN A 276 12.06 5.42 14.06
C GLN A 276 13.05 4.60 14.89
N GLU A 277 13.88 3.76 14.27
CA GLU A 277 14.95 3.04 14.99
C GLU A 277 15.93 4.01 15.68
N ALA A 278 16.32 5.08 14.98
CA ALA A 278 17.17 6.13 15.54
C ALA A 278 16.49 6.88 16.70
N ARG A 279 15.17 7.16 16.57
CA ARG A 279 14.35 7.76 17.62
C ARG A 279 14.38 6.91 18.89
N PHE A 280 14.06 5.62 18.80
CA PHE A 280 14.03 4.73 19.95
C PHE A 280 15.42 4.63 20.62
N LYS A 281 16.49 4.46 19.83
CA LYS A 281 17.87 4.45 20.34
C LYS A 281 18.22 5.73 21.10
N ALA A 282 17.89 6.89 20.54
CA ALA A 282 18.13 8.19 21.18
C ALA A 282 17.29 8.41 22.46
N LEU A 283 16.21 7.64 22.64
CA LEU A 283 15.30 7.73 23.79
C LEU A 283 15.52 6.61 24.82
N GLY A 284 16.67 5.94 24.77
CA GLY A 284 17.10 4.97 25.80
C GLY A 284 16.79 3.51 25.47
N TRP A 285 16.40 3.19 24.24
CA TRP A 285 16.17 1.82 23.78
C TRP A 285 17.36 1.29 22.98
N PRO A 286 18.35 0.61 23.62
CA PRO A 286 19.55 0.12 22.94
C PRO A 286 19.26 -0.84 21.78
N TYR A 287 18.18 -1.63 21.88
CA TYR A 287 17.75 -2.55 20.84
C TYR A 287 16.43 -2.06 20.27
N SER A 288 16.41 -1.79 18.96
CA SER A 288 15.21 -1.36 18.25
C SER A 288 15.27 -1.81 16.80
N ARG A 289 14.13 -2.30 16.31
CA ARG A 289 13.92 -2.69 14.93
C ARG A 289 12.56 -2.17 14.46
N ALA A 290 12.55 -1.57 13.27
CA ALA A 290 11.34 -1.11 12.61
C ALA A 290 11.16 -1.81 11.27
N TRP A 291 9.92 -2.17 10.99
CA TRP A 291 9.46 -2.64 9.69
C TRP A 291 8.38 -1.68 9.20
N ASN A 292 8.35 -1.37 7.91
CA ASN A 292 7.09 -0.90 7.33
C ASN A 292 6.12 -2.11 7.23
N LEU A 293 4.82 -1.90 7.16
CA LEU A 293 3.86 -3.01 7.16
C LEU A 293 3.92 -3.85 5.86
N TRP A 294 4.47 -3.32 4.77
CA TRP A 294 4.73 -4.13 3.58
C TRP A 294 5.96 -5.05 3.76
N GLU A 295 7.01 -4.60 4.45
CA GLU A 295 8.12 -5.47 4.90
C GLU A 295 7.61 -6.55 5.85
N ALA A 296 6.81 -6.15 6.84
CA ALA A 296 6.29 -7.06 7.84
C ALA A 296 5.38 -8.13 7.21
N TRP A 297 4.69 -7.84 6.10
CA TRP A 297 3.86 -8.81 5.38
C TRP A 297 4.68 -9.97 4.80
N GLY A 298 5.89 -9.68 4.30
CA GLY A 298 6.84 -10.68 3.81
C GLY A 298 7.67 -11.37 4.89
N ASP A 299 7.75 -10.78 6.09
CA ASP A 299 8.59 -11.28 7.18
C ASP A 299 7.94 -12.47 7.92
N SER A 300 8.67 -13.58 8.00
CA SER A 300 8.27 -14.81 8.68
C SER A 300 7.97 -14.64 10.17
N PHE A 301 8.46 -13.57 10.81
CA PHE A 301 8.13 -13.24 12.18
C PHE A 301 6.63 -12.99 12.35
N PHE A 302 6.00 -12.30 11.39
CA PHE A 302 4.58 -11.94 11.46
C PHE A 302 3.67 -12.95 10.77
N MET A 303 4.12 -13.51 9.63
CA MET A 303 3.29 -14.36 8.78
C MET A 303 4.06 -15.41 7.99
N SER A 304 3.52 -16.61 7.95
CA SER A 304 3.93 -17.65 6.98
C SER A 304 3.28 -17.43 5.60
N ALA A 305 3.79 -18.12 4.58
CA ALA A 305 3.13 -18.16 3.27
C ALA A 305 1.71 -18.78 3.34
N GLU A 306 1.52 -19.76 4.23
CA GLU A 306 0.21 -20.37 4.47
C GLU A 306 -0.78 -19.36 5.09
N ASP A 307 -0.32 -18.54 6.04
CA ASP A 307 -1.16 -17.47 6.62
C ASP A 307 -1.62 -16.48 5.54
N ARG A 308 -0.72 -16.09 4.61
CA ARG A 308 -1.05 -15.20 3.49
C ARG A 308 -2.07 -15.84 2.54
N ALA A 309 -1.84 -17.09 2.14
CA ALA A 309 -2.72 -17.82 1.23
C ALA A 309 -4.15 -17.99 1.79
N LYS A 310 -4.28 -18.24 3.11
CA LYS A 310 -5.60 -18.35 3.77
C LYS A 310 -6.48 -17.12 3.62
N LEU A 311 -5.90 -15.92 3.54
CA LEU A 311 -6.65 -14.67 3.41
C LEU A 311 -7.40 -14.55 2.09
N ASP A 312 -6.93 -15.22 1.05
CA ASP A 312 -7.62 -15.20 -0.24
C ASP A 312 -8.95 -15.95 -0.17
N HIS A 313 -9.10 -16.93 0.74
CA HIS A 313 -10.35 -17.67 0.97
C HIS A 313 -11.40 -16.88 1.76
N VAL A 314 -11.02 -15.77 2.40
CA VAL A 314 -11.94 -14.95 3.21
C VAL A 314 -12.78 -14.04 2.32
N GLU A 315 -12.14 -13.30 1.42
CA GLU A 315 -12.85 -12.45 0.45
C GLU A 315 -12.03 -12.21 -0.83
N PRO A 316 -12.69 -12.00 -1.98
CA PRO A 316 -12.01 -11.69 -3.23
C PRO A 316 -11.21 -10.38 -3.14
N PHE A 317 -9.93 -10.43 -3.54
CA PHE A 317 -8.99 -9.33 -3.38
C PHE A 317 -8.12 -9.13 -4.63
N ASP A 318 -7.95 -7.88 -5.06
CA ASP A 318 -7.08 -7.54 -6.19
C ASP A 318 -6.48 -6.11 -6.11
N GLU A 319 -6.53 -5.48 -4.94
CA GLU A 319 -6.04 -4.12 -4.67
C GLU A 319 -4.60 -4.13 -4.13
N TRP A 320 -3.73 -4.98 -4.72
CA TRP A 320 -2.36 -5.22 -4.23
C TRP A 320 -1.48 -3.97 -4.23
N GLU A 321 -1.56 -3.12 -5.26
CA GLU A 321 -0.79 -1.88 -5.32
C GLU A 321 -1.18 -0.93 -4.16
N GLU A 322 -2.48 -0.77 -3.91
CA GLU A 322 -2.96 0.06 -2.81
C GLU A 322 -2.61 -0.52 -1.44
N PHE A 323 -2.62 -1.85 -1.30
CA PHE A 323 -2.26 -2.53 -0.05
C PHE A 323 -0.78 -2.39 0.27
N ALA A 324 0.11 -2.56 -0.71
CA ALA A 324 1.55 -2.37 -0.51
C ALA A 324 1.87 -0.90 -0.21
N ILE A 325 1.22 0.07 -0.89
CA ILE A 325 1.43 1.49 -0.62
C ILE A 325 0.91 1.88 0.77
N PHE A 326 -0.27 1.40 1.17
CA PHE A 326 -0.74 1.53 2.56
C PHE A 326 0.30 0.95 3.53
N GLY A 327 0.78 -0.27 3.25
CA GLY A 327 1.74 -0.97 4.10
C GLY A 327 3.04 -0.20 4.25
N ALA A 328 3.55 0.41 3.18
CA ALA A 328 4.78 1.21 3.20
C ALA A 328 4.64 2.52 4.00
N HIS A 329 3.42 3.05 4.18
CA HIS A 329 3.16 4.29 4.94
C HIS A 329 2.80 4.04 6.40
N TYR A 330 2.89 2.80 6.87
CA TYR A 330 2.73 2.43 8.27
C TYR A 330 3.94 1.63 8.72
N THR A 331 4.35 1.79 9.98
CA THR A 331 5.47 1.07 10.56
C THR A 331 5.09 0.40 11.85
N VAL A 332 5.64 -0.79 12.08
CA VAL A 332 5.69 -1.43 13.39
C VAL A 332 7.13 -1.37 13.89
N VAL A 333 7.31 -0.90 15.13
CA VAL A 333 8.60 -0.87 15.82
C VAL A 333 8.52 -1.81 17.00
N HIS A 334 9.53 -2.65 17.16
CA HIS A 334 9.78 -3.40 18.38
C HIS A 334 11.10 -2.94 18.98
N ALA A 335 11.08 -2.56 20.26
CA ALA A 335 12.25 -2.09 20.97
C ALA A 335 12.35 -2.76 22.35
N SER A 336 13.58 -2.92 22.86
CA SER A 336 13.85 -3.46 24.18
C SER A 336 15.04 -2.76 24.84
N ASN A 337 14.98 -2.60 26.15
CA ASN A 337 16.11 -2.18 26.97
C ASN A 337 16.90 -3.37 27.56
N MET A 338 16.39 -4.57 27.34
CA MET A 338 17.07 -5.83 27.63
C MET A 338 17.70 -6.38 26.35
N ALA A 339 18.76 -7.17 26.47
CA ALA A 339 19.30 -7.89 25.33
C ALA A 339 18.20 -8.78 24.72
N PRO A 340 17.95 -8.72 23.40
CA PRO A 340 16.92 -9.53 22.77
C PRO A 340 17.30 -11.01 22.88
N ILE A 341 16.37 -11.84 23.36
CA ILE A 341 16.63 -13.25 23.67
C ILE A 341 16.90 -14.07 22.40
N CYS A 342 16.28 -13.70 21.28
CA CYS A 342 16.57 -14.21 19.93
C CYS A 342 15.71 -13.39 18.96
N HIS A 343 16.24 -12.29 18.44
CA HIS A 343 15.90 -11.98 17.06
C HIS A 343 17.04 -12.61 16.29
N GLY A 344 16.78 -13.74 15.60
CA GLY A 344 17.74 -14.22 14.61
C GLY A 344 18.22 -13.02 13.81
N ASP A 345 19.52 -12.92 13.53
CA ASP A 345 20.11 -11.82 12.75
C ASP A 345 19.34 -11.66 11.43
N LEU A 346 18.24 -10.92 11.46
CA LEU A 346 17.45 -10.54 10.31
C LEU A 346 18.24 -9.39 9.73
N LYS A 347 19.36 -9.71 9.08
CA LYS A 347 20.05 -8.76 8.23
C LYS A 347 18.97 -8.12 7.36
N LYS A 348 18.78 -6.80 7.49
CA LYS A 348 18.13 -6.05 6.42
C LYS A 348 19.04 -6.27 5.21
N GLN A 349 18.69 -7.21 4.35
CA GLN A 349 19.19 -7.10 3.00
C GLN A 349 18.39 -5.94 2.42
N ASN A 350 18.96 -4.73 2.51
CA ASN A 350 18.56 -3.64 1.63
C ASN A 350 19.00 -4.08 0.24
N ILE A 351 18.18 -4.91 -0.40
CA ILE A 351 18.41 -5.39 -1.76
C ILE A 351 18.24 -4.22 -2.76
N TYR A 352 17.50 -3.18 -2.35
CA TYR A 352 17.32 -1.96 -3.11
C TYR A 352 18.38 -0.91 -2.80
N ASP A 353 19.57 -1.14 -3.34
CA ASP A 353 20.57 -0.07 -3.47
C ASP A 353 20.40 0.63 -4.83
N CYS A 354 19.31 1.40 -4.95
CA CYS A 354 19.02 2.15 -6.17
C CYS A 354 20.05 3.25 -6.46
N ASP A 355 20.93 3.56 -5.50
CA ASP A 355 22.01 4.53 -5.66
C ASP A 355 23.09 4.04 -6.64
N THR A 356 23.16 2.74 -6.91
CA THR A 356 24.10 2.15 -7.87
C THR A 356 23.55 2.08 -9.30
N THR A 357 22.25 2.31 -9.51
CA THR A 357 21.64 2.19 -10.84
C THR A 357 21.98 3.42 -11.70
N PRO A 358 22.52 3.25 -12.92
CA PRO A 358 22.81 4.37 -13.81
C PRO A 358 21.60 5.29 -14.00
N VAL A 359 21.84 6.60 -14.03
CA VAL A 359 20.79 7.60 -14.22
C VAL A 359 20.92 8.22 -15.60
N GLN A 360 19.82 8.24 -16.34
CA GLN A 360 19.69 9.02 -17.56
C GLN A 360 18.71 10.16 -17.32
N LYS A 361 19.18 11.39 -17.56
CA LYS A 361 18.35 12.59 -17.44
C LYS A 361 17.33 12.64 -18.58
N ILE A 362 16.08 12.93 -18.22
CA ILE A 362 15.01 13.29 -19.14
C ILE A 362 14.42 14.65 -18.72
N ASP A 363 13.72 15.30 -19.64
CA ASP A 363 12.88 16.46 -19.32
C ASP A 363 11.42 16.02 -19.42
N VAL A 364 10.67 16.21 -18.33
CA VAL A 364 9.25 15.82 -18.26
C VAL A 364 8.37 17.05 -18.42
N SER A 365 7.40 16.96 -19.32
CA SER A 365 6.29 17.90 -19.45
C SER A 365 5.06 17.39 -18.74
N PHE A 366 4.25 18.30 -18.22
CA PHE A 366 2.96 18.00 -17.62
C PHE A 366 1.87 18.82 -18.30
N LEU A 367 0.78 18.16 -18.68
CA LEU A 367 -0.46 18.82 -19.09
C LEU A 367 -1.58 18.49 -18.09
N PRO A 368 -2.17 19.48 -17.41
CA PRO A 368 -3.33 19.27 -16.54
C PRO A 368 -4.52 18.66 -17.30
N ALA A 369 -5.28 17.80 -16.64
CA ALA A 369 -6.55 17.31 -17.18
C ALA A 369 -7.55 18.46 -17.34
N THR A 370 -8.19 18.56 -18.51
CA THR A 370 -9.17 19.62 -18.82
C THR A 370 -10.59 19.27 -18.37
N SER A 371 -10.86 18.02 -17.97
CA SER A 371 -12.15 17.57 -17.43
C SER A 371 -12.01 16.51 -16.33
N PRO A 372 -12.77 16.58 -15.22
CA PRO A 372 -12.83 15.55 -14.18
C PRO A 372 -13.28 14.17 -14.68
N GLN A 373 -13.86 14.12 -15.88
CA GLN A 373 -14.34 12.89 -16.51
C GLN A 373 -13.19 12.01 -17.06
N ALA A 374 -11.98 12.56 -17.19
CA ALA A 374 -10.77 11.84 -17.63
C ALA A 374 -10.09 11.02 -16.53
N HIS A 375 -10.62 11.04 -15.29
CA HIS A 375 -10.05 10.29 -14.18
C HIS A 375 -10.39 8.80 -14.28
N ARG A 376 -9.38 7.99 -14.62
CA ARG A 376 -9.48 6.54 -14.85
C ARG A 376 -8.23 5.82 -14.38
N HIS A 377 -8.40 4.62 -13.82
CA HIS A 377 -7.29 3.69 -13.57
C HIS A 377 -7.63 2.27 -14.02
N HIS A 378 -6.60 1.46 -14.27
CA HIS A 378 -6.69 0.10 -14.79
C HIS A 378 -7.50 0.01 -16.10
N GLY A 379 -7.42 1.07 -16.90
CA GLY A 379 -7.92 1.12 -18.28
C GLY A 379 -6.81 0.79 -19.28
N GLY A 380 -7.14 0.87 -20.56
CA GLY A 380 -6.20 0.75 -21.67
C GLY A 380 -6.03 2.09 -22.39
N ALA A 381 -4.88 2.30 -23.01
CA ALA A 381 -4.64 3.43 -23.90
C ALA A 381 -4.13 2.92 -25.25
N THR A 382 -4.53 3.59 -26.33
CA THR A 382 -4.04 3.28 -27.68
C THR A 382 -3.99 4.49 -28.58
N ILE A 383 -3.10 4.44 -29.57
CA ILE A 383 -3.09 5.33 -30.72
C ILE A 383 -4.19 4.92 -31.71
N ILE A 384 -4.85 5.91 -32.30
CA ILE A 384 -5.90 5.76 -33.30
C ILE A 384 -5.59 6.66 -34.51
N ASP A 385 -5.66 6.09 -35.72
CA ASP A 385 -5.43 6.80 -36.97
C ASP A 385 -6.71 7.48 -37.47
N ARG A 386 -6.59 8.70 -38.02
CA ARG A 386 -7.69 9.39 -38.73
C ARG A 386 -7.43 9.42 -40.23
N GLU A 387 -8.26 8.71 -40.98
CA GLU A 387 -8.14 8.64 -42.45
C GLU A 387 -8.31 9.98 -43.17
N GLN A 388 -9.05 10.95 -42.60
CA GLN A 388 -9.48 12.15 -43.32
C GLN A 388 -8.64 13.42 -43.05
N SER A 389 -7.94 13.51 -41.92
CA SER A 389 -7.14 14.70 -41.56
C SER A 389 -5.63 14.46 -41.49
N GLY A 390 -5.18 13.21 -41.45
CA GLY A 390 -3.77 12.89 -41.17
C GLY A 390 -3.36 13.12 -39.71
N ASP A 391 -4.28 13.61 -38.87
CA ASP A 391 -4.07 13.76 -37.43
C ASP A 391 -4.19 12.42 -36.72
N VAL A 392 -3.36 12.24 -35.71
CA VAL A 392 -3.37 11.03 -34.87
C VAL A 392 -3.93 11.42 -33.52
N ALA A 393 -5.01 10.75 -33.13
CA ALA A 393 -5.57 10.83 -31.80
C ALA A 393 -5.06 9.65 -30.97
N PHE A 394 -5.14 9.74 -29.65
CA PHE A 394 -5.10 8.55 -28.81
C PHE A 394 -6.36 8.47 -27.96
N ALA A 395 -6.74 7.25 -27.61
CA ALA A 395 -7.94 6.98 -26.82
C ALA A 395 -7.58 6.19 -25.57
N THR A 396 -8.25 6.53 -24.47
CA THR A 396 -8.27 5.70 -23.26
C THR A 396 -9.64 5.07 -23.08
N PHE A 397 -9.68 3.80 -22.69
CA PHE A 397 -10.91 3.02 -22.68
C PHE A 397 -11.01 2.12 -21.45
N PHE A 398 -12.25 1.86 -21.02
CA PHE A 398 -12.65 1.02 -19.88
C PHE A 398 -11.92 1.34 -18.56
N GLY A 399 -11.73 0.37 -17.67
CA GLY A 399 -11.13 0.62 -16.36
C GLY A 399 -12.12 1.15 -15.33
N GLN A 400 -11.59 1.60 -14.20
CA GLN A 400 -12.33 2.14 -13.07
C GLN A 400 -12.34 3.67 -13.15
N GLY A 401 -13.53 4.26 -13.24
CA GLY A 401 -13.73 5.71 -13.10
C GLY A 401 -14.13 6.08 -11.67
N VAL A 402 -14.43 7.37 -11.46
CA VAL A 402 -14.72 7.96 -10.15
C VAL A 402 -15.87 7.26 -9.42
N THR A 403 -16.94 6.90 -10.13
CA THR A 403 -18.16 6.32 -9.52
C THR A 403 -18.30 4.83 -9.82
N ASN A 404 -18.03 4.42 -11.05
CA ASN A 404 -18.22 3.06 -11.54
C ASN A 404 -17.13 2.70 -12.54
N ARG A 405 -17.07 1.42 -12.92
CA ARG A 405 -16.31 1.02 -14.10
C ARG A 405 -16.81 1.79 -15.32
N SER A 406 -15.87 2.38 -16.05
CA SER A 406 -16.18 3.27 -17.16
C SER A 406 -16.53 2.45 -18.39
N SER A 407 -17.65 2.78 -19.03
CA SER A 407 -17.94 2.40 -20.42
C SER A 407 -17.57 3.52 -21.40
N SER A 408 -16.97 4.62 -20.92
CA SER A 408 -16.57 5.73 -21.79
C SER A 408 -15.22 5.46 -22.44
N VAL A 409 -15.06 6.07 -23.61
CA VAL A 409 -13.77 6.27 -24.25
C VAL A 409 -13.45 7.75 -24.23
N ASP A 410 -12.26 8.09 -23.75
CA ASP A 410 -11.78 9.47 -23.75
C ASP A 410 -10.74 9.60 -24.86
N PHE A 411 -10.98 10.51 -25.80
CA PHE A 411 -10.09 10.76 -26.92
C PHE A 411 -9.32 12.05 -26.70
N TYR A 412 -8.09 12.06 -27.18
CA TYR A 412 -7.16 13.18 -27.09
C TYR A 412 -6.69 13.53 -28.49
N SER A 413 -6.97 14.75 -28.92
CA SER A 413 -6.77 15.23 -30.30
C SER A 413 -6.55 16.74 -30.32
N SER A 414 -5.86 17.25 -31.34
CA SER A 414 -5.74 18.70 -31.63
C SER A 414 -6.99 19.30 -32.25
N GLU A 415 -7.87 18.47 -32.81
CA GLU A 415 -9.12 18.87 -33.45
C GLU A 415 -10.34 18.22 -32.80
N SER A 416 -11.48 18.92 -32.86
CA SER A 416 -12.76 18.42 -32.37
C SER A 416 -13.18 17.13 -33.07
N ILE A 417 -13.78 16.22 -32.28
CA ILE A 417 -14.16 14.89 -32.73
C ILE A 417 -15.64 14.88 -33.07
N LEU A 418 -15.98 14.49 -34.30
CA LEU A 418 -17.36 14.11 -34.64
C LEU A 418 -17.68 12.79 -33.94
N ASP A 419 -18.74 12.77 -33.12
CA ASP A 419 -19.22 11.62 -32.34
C ASP A 419 -19.30 10.33 -33.18
N PRO A 420 -18.37 9.37 -33.07
CA PRO A 420 -18.57 8.04 -33.62
C PRO A 420 -19.48 7.28 -32.65
N GLU A 421 -20.52 6.62 -33.17
CA GLU A 421 -21.20 5.58 -32.40
C GLU A 421 -20.17 4.50 -32.02
N TRP A 422 -19.90 4.36 -30.73
CA TRP A 422 -18.92 3.40 -30.22
C TRP A 422 -19.63 2.13 -29.71
N PHE A 423 -19.40 1.01 -30.38
CA PHE A 423 -19.77 -0.34 -29.95
C PHE A 423 -18.49 -1.13 -29.66
N GLY A 424 -18.48 -1.96 -28.62
CA GLY A 424 -17.27 -2.64 -28.19
C GLY A 424 -17.43 -3.44 -26.90
N PRO A 425 -16.31 -3.88 -26.31
CA PRO A 425 -16.32 -4.79 -25.17
C PRO A 425 -17.10 -4.24 -23.96
N PRO A 426 -17.65 -5.13 -23.10
CA PRO A 426 -18.25 -4.70 -21.84
C PRO A 426 -17.21 -4.10 -20.87
N PRO A 427 -17.64 -3.21 -19.94
CA PRO A 427 -16.77 -2.55 -18.97
C PRO A 427 -16.00 -3.53 -18.06
N ARG A 428 -14.68 -3.34 -18.00
CA ARG A 428 -13.73 -4.24 -17.33
C ARG A 428 -12.50 -3.50 -16.82
N VAL A 429 -11.75 -4.14 -15.92
CA VAL A 429 -10.43 -3.68 -15.43
C VAL A 429 -9.41 -4.81 -15.57
N CYS A 430 -8.12 -4.48 -15.47
CA CYS A 430 -7.03 -5.47 -15.44
C CYS A 430 -6.96 -6.40 -16.66
N PHE A 431 -7.42 -5.89 -17.81
CA PHE A 431 -7.23 -6.49 -19.13
C PHE A 431 -5.90 -6.00 -19.72
N SER A 432 -5.45 -6.64 -20.80
CA SER A 432 -4.31 -6.18 -21.57
C SER A 432 -4.76 -5.49 -22.86
N THR A 433 -3.99 -4.51 -23.30
CA THR A 433 -4.09 -3.90 -24.64
C THR A 433 -2.75 -3.98 -25.32
N THR A 434 -2.69 -4.59 -26.50
CA THR A 434 -1.45 -4.80 -27.22
C THR A 434 -1.61 -4.30 -28.65
N ASP A 435 -0.75 -3.37 -29.04
CA ASP A 435 -0.69 -2.89 -30.42
C ASP A 435 -0.05 -3.95 -31.32
N LEU A 436 -0.77 -4.41 -32.35
CA LEU A 436 -0.28 -5.38 -33.34
C LEU A 436 0.08 -4.72 -34.68
N GLY A 437 0.25 -3.40 -34.69
CA GLY A 437 0.46 -2.58 -35.88
C GLY A 437 -0.85 -2.02 -36.41
N GLN A 438 -1.58 -2.82 -37.20
CA GLN A 438 -2.83 -2.39 -37.86
C GLN A 438 -4.05 -2.39 -36.94
N CYS A 439 -3.98 -3.13 -35.83
CA CYS A 439 -5.09 -3.29 -34.90
C CYS A 439 -4.58 -3.36 -33.45
N ILE A 440 -5.50 -3.21 -32.51
CA ILE A 440 -5.26 -3.37 -31.08
C ILE A 440 -5.97 -4.62 -30.58
N LEU A 441 -5.20 -5.50 -29.93
CA LEU A 441 -5.71 -6.67 -29.25
C LEU A 441 -6.06 -6.32 -27.81
N LEU A 442 -7.33 -6.48 -27.43
CA LEU A 442 -7.79 -6.49 -26.05
C LEU A 442 -8.05 -7.93 -25.62
N ALA A 443 -7.41 -8.37 -24.53
CA ALA A 443 -7.57 -9.73 -24.02
C ALA A 443 -7.96 -9.76 -22.54
N GLY A 444 -9.02 -10.52 -22.24
CA GLY A 444 -9.44 -10.85 -20.89
C GLY A 444 -9.84 -9.65 -20.04
N GLY A 445 -9.40 -9.64 -18.79
CA GLY A 445 -9.80 -8.69 -17.75
C GLY A 445 -10.79 -9.30 -16.78
N ARG A 446 -11.35 -8.45 -15.90
CA ARG A 446 -12.33 -8.91 -14.92
C ARG A 446 -13.45 -7.92 -14.68
N ALA A 447 -14.58 -8.46 -14.22
CA ALA A 447 -15.63 -7.67 -13.60
C ALA A 447 -15.39 -7.51 -12.08
N SER A 448 -15.14 -8.60 -11.38
CA SER A 448 -14.72 -8.61 -9.98
C SER A 448 -13.55 -9.59 -9.85
N PRO A 449 -12.79 -9.60 -8.74
CA PRO A 449 -11.69 -10.55 -8.59
C PRO A 449 -12.12 -12.03 -8.72
N ALA A 450 -13.42 -12.32 -8.53
CA ALA A 450 -14.01 -13.64 -8.73
C ALA A 450 -14.60 -13.90 -10.14
N LYS A 451 -14.58 -12.90 -11.03
CA LYS A 451 -15.20 -12.95 -12.36
C LYS A 451 -14.20 -12.52 -13.44
N ALA A 452 -13.23 -13.39 -13.70
CA ALA A 452 -12.32 -13.26 -14.82
C ALA A 452 -13.07 -13.39 -16.16
N MET A 453 -12.50 -12.83 -17.22
CA MET A 453 -13.08 -12.81 -18.56
C MET A 453 -12.12 -13.51 -19.54
N SER A 454 -12.68 -14.24 -20.51
CA SER A 454 -11.93 -14.92 -21.57
C SER A 454 -12.17 -14.30 -22.95
N ASP A 455 -13.11 -13.37 -23.07
CA ASP A 455 -13.43 -12.74 -24.35
C ASP A 455 -12.29 -11.83 -24.81
N VAL A 456 -12.12 -11.78 -26.14
CA VAL A 456 -11.03 -11.09 -26.81
C VAL A 456 -11.62 -10.24 -27.91
N TRP A 457 -11.10 -9.03 -28.04
CA TRP A 457 -11.61 -8.04 -28.98
C TRP A 457 -10.47 -7.43 -29.77
N ILE A 458 -10.73 -7.12 -31.04
CA ILE A 458 -9.80 -6.43 -31.92
C ILE A 458 -10.41 -5.08 -32.28
N LEU A 459 -9.66 -4.01 -32.05
CA LEU A 459 -9.95 -2.68 -32.57
C LEU A 459 -9.15 -2.48 -33.85
N ASP A 460 -9.85 -2.39 -34.98
CA ASP A 460 -9.24 -1.99 -36.24
C ASP A 460 -8.96 -0.47 -36.21
N LYS A 461 -7.69 -0.07 -36.33
CA LYS A 461 -7.28 1.35 -36.18
C LYS A 461 -7.75 2.24 -37.32
N LYS A 462 -8.03 1.67 -38.49
CA LYS A 462 -8.41 2.39 -39.69
C LYS A 462 -9.90 2.73 -39.67
N SER A 463 -10.73 1.74 -39.37
CA SER A 463 -12.19 1.87 -39.30
C SER A 463 -12.70 2.28 -37.93
N ASN A 464 -11.87 2.20 -36.88
CA ASN A 464 -12.22 2.49 -35.49
C ASN A 464 -13.39 1.65 -34.98
N LYS A 465 -13.44 0.38 -35.41
CA LYS A 465 -14.49 -0.56 -35.02
C LYS A 465 -13.93 -1.73 -34.24
N TRP A 466 -14.63 -2.09 -33.17
CA TRP A 466 -14.37 -3.30 -32.43
C TRP A 466 -15.06 -4.50 -33.08
N SER A 467 -14.38 -5.63 -33.10
CA SER A 467 -14.94 -6.94 -33.43
C SER A 467 -14.46 -7.98 -32.43
N GLU A 468 -15.30 -8.98 -32.15
CA GLU A 468 -14.88 -10.15 -31.37
C GLU A 468 -13.82 -10.96 -32.12
N ALA A 469 -12.90 -11.54 -31.36
CA ALA A 469 -11.85 -12.44 -31.83
C ALA A 469 -11.90 -13.76 -31.05
N PRO A 470 -11.17 -14.81 -31.47
CA PRO A 470 -11.15 -16.07 -30.74
C PRO A 470 -10.78 -15.87 -29.27
N TYR A 471 -11.58 -16.48 -28.39
CA TYR A 471 -11.49 -16.29 -26.95
C TYR A 471 -10.19 -16.90 -26.42
N LEU A 472 -9.73 -16.39 -25.27
CA LEU A 472 -8.66 -17.03 -24.52
C LEU A 472 -9.08 -18.44 -24.10
N PRO A 473 -8.19 -19.44 -24.15
CA PRO A 473 -8.47 -20.78 -23.66
C PRO A 473 -8.85 -20.83 -22.17
N LYS A 474 -8.41 -19.82 -21.40
CA LYS A 474 -8.75 -19.61 -19.98
C LYS A 474 -9.17 -18.16 -19.76
N ALA A 475 -10.14 -17.93 -18.89
CA ALA A 475 -10.48 -16.58 -18.44
C ALA A 475 -9.34 -16.02 -17.58
N LEU A 476 -8.84 -14.83 -17.88
CA LEU A 476 -7.64 -14.27 -17.25
C LEU A 476 -7.78 -12.77 -16.98
N TYR A 477 -7.16 -12.31 -15.89
CA TYR A 477 -6.91 -10.90 -15.62
C TYR A 477 -5.53 -10.73 -14.97
N ARG A 478 -4.95 -9.52 -15.07
CA ARG A 478 -3.56 -9.24 -14.65
C ARG A 478 -2.52 -10.20 -15.27
N HIS A 479 -2.83 -10.79 -16.43
CA HIS A 479 -1.85 -11.46 -17.26
C HIS A 479 -0.93 -10.43 -17.92
N ALA A 480 0.30 -10.82 -18.21
CA ALA A 480 1.25 -9.96 -18.93
C ALA A 480 1.18 -10.29 -20.42
N VAL A 481 1.16 -9.27 -21.29
CA VAL A 481 1.14 -9.45 -22.76
C VAL A 481 2.14 -8.53 -23.43
N THR A 482 2.89 -9.06 -24.38
CA THR A 482 3.84 -8.29 -25.18
C THR A 482 3.70 -8.62 -26.67
N ARG A 483 3.90 -7.62 -27.53
CA ARG A 483 3.97 -7.81 -28.98
C ARG A 483 5.30 -8.46 -29.34
N LEU A 484 5.31 -9.38 -30.29
CA LEU A 484 6.53 -10.01 -30.77
C LEU A 484 7.18 -9.17 -31.87
N GLY A 485 8.09 -8.26 -31.45
CA GLY A 485 8.73 -7.25 -32.29
C GLY A 485 7.75 -6.54 -33.23
N ASP A 486 8.02 -6.50 -34.53
CA ASP A 486 7.15 -5.81 -35.51
C ASP A 486 6.06 -6.72 -36.11
N SER A 487 5.90 -7.95 -35.60
CA SER A 487 4.90 -8.90 -36.10
C SER A 487 3.47 -8.55 -35.66
N GLY A 488 2.49 -9.28 -36.20
CA GLY A 488 1.10 -9.28 -35.72
C GLY A 488 0.83 -10.31 -34.61
N LEU A 489 1.89 -10.83 -33.96
CA LEU A 489 1.79 -11.85 -32.91
C LEU A 489 1.95 -11.22 -31.52
N ALA A 490 1.34 -11.85 -30.52
CA ALA A 490 1.50 -11.47 -29.12
C ALA A 490 1.70 -12.69 -28.23
N LEU A 491 2.59 -12.54 -27.24
CA LEU A 491 2.83 -13.54 -26.21
C LEU A 491 2.18 -13.10 -24.90
N LEU A 492 1.37 -13.99 -24.31
CA LEU A 492 0.71 -13.82 -23.04
C LEU A 492 1.29 -14.78 -22.01
N VAL A 493 1.59 -14.30 -20.81
CA VAL A 493 2.12 -15.09 -19.70
C VAL A 493 1.31 -14.84 -18.42
N GLY A 494 0.89 -15.93 -17.78
CA GLY A 494 0.36 -15.93 -16.42
C GLY A 494 -1.01 -15.27 -16.26
N GLY A 495 -1.22 -14.61 -15.11
CA GLY A 495 -2.49 -13.97 -14.74
C GLY A 495 -3.31 -14.81 -13.77
N LYS A 496 -4.43 -14.24 -13.29
CA LYS A 496 -5.37 -14.93 -12.39
C LYS A 496 -6.59 -15.43 -13.15
N THR A 497 -7.03 -16.65 -12.86
CA THR A 497 -8.27 -17.24 -13.40
C THR A 497 -9.47 -16.98 -12.51
N GLY A 498 -9.24 -16.62 -11.25
CA GLY A 498 -10.28 -16.36 -10.26
C GLY A 498 -9.72 -15.73 -8.99
N VAL A 499 -10.27 -16.12 -7.83
CA VAL A 499 -9.88 -15.54 -6.54
C VAL A 499 -8.51 -16.04 -6.07
N HIS A 500 -8.25 -17.34 -6.19
CA HIS A 500 -7.06 -17.99 -5.61
C HIS A 500 -6.08 -18.51 -6.67
N GLU A 501 -6.58 -18.91 -7.83
CA GLU A 501 -5.78 -19.62 -8.82
C GLU A 501 -5.00 -18.65 -9.72
N ILE A 502 -3.72 -18.94 -9.86
CA ILE A 502 -2.77 -18.23 -10.71
C ILE A 502 -2.42 -19.16 -11.86
N SER A 503 -2.59 -18.68 -13.09
CA SER A 503 -2.32 -19.44 -14.29
C SER A 503 -0.82 -19.60 -14.52
N GLU A 504 -0.40 -20.80 -14.89
CA GLU A 504 0.94 -21.10 -15.43
C GLU A 504 0.98 -21.03 -16.97
N SER A 505 -0.17 -20.87 -17.61
CA SER A 505 -0.28 -20.95 -19.07
C SER A 505 0.45 -19.79 -19.77
N ILE A 506 1.02 -20.15 -20.91
CA ILE A 506 1.65 -19.24 -21.87
C ILE A 506 0.89 -19.39 -23.19
N PHE A 507 0.32 -18.30 -23.70
CA PHE A 507 -0.45 -18.32 -24.94
C PHE A 507 0.19 -17.44 -26.00
N LEU A 508 0.21 -17.93 -27.24
CA LEU A 508 0.61 -17.18 -28.43
C LEU A 508 -0.63 -16.83 -29.25
N TYR A 509 -0.84 -15.54 -29.48
CA TYR A 509 -1.89 -15.04 -30.37
C TYR A 509 -1.39 -14.94 -31.80
N GLY A 510 -2.26 -15.26 -32.75
CA GLY A 510 -2.02 -15.13 -34.18
C GLY A 510 -1.34 -16.35 -34.82
N SER A 511 -0.92 -17.33 -34.01
CA SER A 511 -0.55 -18.66 -34.50
C SER A 511 -1.81 -19.48 -34.81
N HIS A 512 -1.95 -19.96 -36.05
CA HIS A 512 -3.08 -20.77 -36.54
C HIS A 512 -4.44 -20.05 -36.58
N ASN A 513 -4.89 -19.66 -37.79
CA ASN A 513 -6.23 -19.10 -38.07
C ASN A 513 -6.61 -17.85 -37.25
N GLY A 514 -5.64 -17.09 -36.73
CA GLY A 514 -5.88 -15.86 -35.98
C GLY A 514 -6.38 -16.06 -34.54
N GLY A 515 -6.20 -17.26 -33.96
CA GLY A 515 -6.57 -17.59 -32.58
C GLY A 515 -5.39 -17.64 -31.60
N TRP A 516 -5.65 -18.21 -30.43
CA TRP A 516 -4.66 -18.47 -29.38
C TRP A 516 -4.20 -19.93 -29.41
N ALA A 517 -2.90 -20.16 -29.25
CA ALA A 517 -2.34 -21.50 -29.02
C ALA A 517 -1.50 -21.51 -27.75
N GLU A 518 -1.56 -22.61 -27.00
CA GLU A 518 -0.76 -22.79 -25.78
C GLU A 518 0.67 -23.19 -26.14
N CYS A 519 1.64 -22.50 -25.54
CA CYS A 519 3.05 -22.80 -25.66
C CYS A 519 3.51 -23.63 -24.47
N ARG A 520 4.41 -24.59 -24.71
CA ARG A 520 5.06 -25.34 -23.64
C ARG A 520 6.22 -24.52 -23.05
N ALA A 521 6.30 -24.40 -21.73
CA ALA A 521 7.47 -23.81 -21.06
C ALA A 521 8.57 -24.87 -20.84
N ILE A 522 9.84 -24.50 -21.07
CA ILE A 522 11.02 -25.34 -20.80
C ILE A 522 12.15 -24.52 -20.15
N GLY A 523 13.15 -25.20 -19.57
CA GLY A 523 14.30 -24.55 -18.92
C GLY A 523 14.00 -24.19 -17.46
N ASP A 524 14.46 -23.02 -17.03
CA ASP A 524 14.20 -22.47 -15.68
C ASP A 524 12.77 -21.89 -15.63
N VAL A 525 11.77 -22.78 -15.63
CA VAL A 525 10.36 -22.38 -15.75
C VAL A 525 9.94 -21.49 -14.57
N PRO A 526 9.47 -20.26 -14.83
CA PRO A 526 9.02 -19.34 -13.78
C PRO A 526 7.83 -19.90 -13.00
N LEU A 527 7.79 -19.64 -11.69
CA LEU A 527 6.59 -19.93 -10.88
C LEU A 527 5.36 -19.18 -11.43
N PRO A 528 4.15 -19.75 -11.30
CA PRO A 528 2.89 -19.10 -11.68
C PRO A 528 2.78 -17.73 -11.01
N ARG A 529 2.48 -16.71 -11.82
CA ARG A 529 2.50 -15.31 -11.38
C ARG A 529 1.45 -14.47 -12.11
N PHE A 530 1.09 -13.36 -11.51
CA PHE A 530 0.24 -12.34 -12.12
C PHE A 530 0.81 -10.93 -11.90
N GLY A 531 0.46 -10.01 -12.79
CA GLY A 531 0.93 -8.63 -12.80
C GLY A 531 2.43 -8.47 -13.06
N ALA A 532 3.07 -9.46 -13.68
CA ALA A 532 4.50 -9.45 -13.98
C ALA A 532 4.87 -8.47 -15.10
N VAL A 533 6.14 -8.08 -15.12
CA VAL A 533 6.76 -7.27 -16.18
C VAL A 533 7.18 -8.21 -17.32
N LEU A 534 6.54 -8.09 -18.48
CA LEU A 534 6.89 -8.86 -19.69
C LEU A 534 7.38 -7.92 -20.79
N GLY A 535 8.66 -8.02 -21.12
CA GLY A 535 9.31 -7.24 -22.15
C GLY A 535 9.73 -8.09 -23.34
N CYS A 536 9.75 -7.50 -24.54
CA CYS A 536 10.15 -8.13 -25.79
C CYS A 536 11.16 -7.22 -26.51
N PHE A 537 12.36 -7.73 -26.84
CA PHE A 537 13.39 -6.95 -27.53
C PHE A 537 13.41 -7.23 -29.03
N SER A 538 13.09 -8.46 -29.44
CA SER A 538 12.90 -8.84 -30.84
C SER A 538 11.78 -9.88 -30.97
N ASN A 539 11.40 -10.23 -32.20
CA ASN A 539 10.30 -11.15 -32.49
C ASN A 539 10.31 -12.48 -31.70
N MET A 540 11.47 -12.93 -31.21
CA MET A 540 11.62 -14.26 -30.61
C MET A 540 12.23 -14.23 -29.21
N HIS A 541 12.55 -13.06 -28.63
CA HIS A 541 13.20 -13.02 -27.32
C HIS A 541 12.88 -11.78 -26.50
N GLY A 542 12.96 -11.95 -25.18
CA GLY A 542 12.69 -10.88 -24.23
C GLY A 542 13.00 -11.29 -22.79
N PHE A 543 12.32 -10.64 -21.84
CA PHE A 543 12.42 -10.96 -20.43
C PHE A 543 11.05 -11.00 -19.73
N LEU A 544 11.00 -11.74 -18.62
CA LEU A 544 9.90 -11.78 -17.66
C LEU A 544 10.48 -11.51 -16.27
N SER A 545 9.91 -10.58 -15.51
CA SER A 545 10.41 -10.20 -14.19
C SER A 545 9.25 -9.85 -13.25
N GLY A 546 9.42 -10.10 -11.95
CA GLY A 546 8.44 -9.69 -10.96
C GLY A 546 7.12 -10.48 -11.01
N GLY A 547 6.04 -9.80 -10.65
CA GLY A 547 4.71 -10.37 -10.42
C GLY A 547 4.56 -10.97 -9.03
N ILE A 548 3.32 -11.20 -8.61
CA ILE A 548 3.01 -11.85 -7.33
C ILE A 548 2.79 -13.34 -7.57
N THR A 549 3.36 -14.19 -6.70
CA THR A 549 3.17 -15.64 -6.72
C THR A 549 2.18 -16.11 -5.65
N ALA A 550 1.96 -17.43 -5.55
CA ALA A 550 1.00 -18.02 -4.61
C ALA A 550 1.33 -17.74 -3.12
N ASP A 551 2.57 -17.34 -2.81
CA ASP A 551 2.97 -16.92 -1.47
C ASP A 551 2.52 -15.50 -1.11
N GLY A 552 1.92 -14.75 -2.04
CA GLY A 552 1.43 -13.40 -1.82
C GLY A 552 2.52 -12.33 -1.79
N LEU A 553 3.71 -12.62 -2.32
CA LEU A 553 4.86 -11.70 -2.39
C LEU A 553 5.29 -11.43 -3.84
N VAL A 554 5.98 -10.31 -4.06
CA VAL A 554 6.54 -9.94 -5.36
C VAL A 554 7.82 -10.76 -5.60
N ASP A 555 7.77 -11.70 -6.55
CA ASP A 555 8.92 -12.53 -6.89
C ASP A 555 10.08 -11.67 -7.40
N GLN A 556 11.28 -11.90 -6.85
CA GLN A 556 12.47 -11.12 -7.20
C GLN A 556 13.21 -11.69 -8.41
N SER A 557 12.78 -12.84 -8.93
CA SER A 557 13.43 -13.52 -10.04
C SER A 557 13.19 -12.81 -11.39
N THR A 558 14.21 -12.78 -12.24
CA THR A 558 14.12 -12.31 -13.63
C THR A 558 14.58 -13.41 -14.57
N TYR A 559 13.84 -13.61 -15.66
CA TYR A 559 14.09 -14.65 -16.65
C TYR A 559 14.25 -14.02 -18.02
N GLN A 560 15.25 -14.46 -18.77
CA GLN A 560 15.22 -14.29 -20.22
C GLN A 560 14.35 -15.38 -20.83
N TRP A 561 13.58 -15.03 -21.85
CA TRP A 561 12.80 -16.01 -22.60
C TRP A 561 13.14 -15.97 -24.08
N ILE A 562 13.10 -17.14 -24.71
CA ILE A 562 13.22 -17.32 -26.16
C ILE A 562 12.08 -18.21 -26.64
N LEU A 563 11.33 -17.73 -27.62
CA LEU A 563 10.24 -18.45 -28.27
C LEU A 563 10.77 -19.26 -29.47
N ASP A 564 10.33 -20.51 -29.58
CA ASP A 564 10.40 -21.34 -30.78
C ASP A 564 8.99 -21.49 -31.35
N LEU A 565 8.75 -20.89 -32.52
CA LEU A 565 7.46 -20.90 -33.20
C LEU A 565 7.12 -22.27 -33.81
N GLU A 566 8.11 -23.05 -34.24
CA GLU A 566 7.85 -24.36 -34.86
C GLU A 566 7.47 -25.38 -33.80
N GLY A 567 8.22 -25.41 -32.69
CA GLY A 567 7.97 -26.27 -31.55
C GLY A 567 6.92 -25.76 -30.57
N MET A 568 6.34 -24.56 -30.80
CA MET A 568 5.40 -23.88 -29.90
C MET A 568 5.88 -23.92 -28.44
N THR A 569 7.15 -23.57 -28.24
CA THR A 569 7.84 -23.73 -26.97
C THR A 569 8.51 -22.42 -26.55
N VAL A 570 8.41 -22.05 -25.28
CA VAL A 570 9.12 -20.91 -24.69
C VAL A 570 10.17 -21.44 -23.72
N SER A 571 11.43 -21.16 -24.01
CA SER A 571 12.55 -21.49 -23.13
C SER A 571 12.85 -20.33 -22.19
N PHE A 572 13.06 -20.63 -20.91
CA PHE A 572 13.43 -19.66 -19.88
C PHE A 572 14.82 -19.95 -19.33
N ALA A 573 15.58 -18.89 -19.05
CA ALA A 573 16.82 -18.93 -18.31
C ALA A 573 16.78 -17.87 -17.21
N CYS A 574 16.95 -18.28 -15.96
CA CYS A 574 16.98 -17.35 -14.84
C CYS A 574 18.28 -16.53 -14.90
N ILE A 575 18.16 -15.21 -14.79
CA ILE A 575 19.30 -14.29 -14.83
C ILE A 575 19.35 -13.42 -13.59
N GLN A 576 20.56 -13.11 -13.15
CA GLN A 576 20.75 -12.03 -12.17
C GLN A 576 20.44 -10.70 -12.85
N CYS A 577 19.60 -9.91 -12.20
CA CYS A 577 19.19 -8.61 -12.70
C CYS A 577 19.05 -7.63 -11.54
N ASN A 578 19.00 -6.33 -11.86
CA ASN A 578 18.71 -5.32 -10.87
C ASN A 578 17.32 -5.56 -10.28
N PRO A 579 17.19 -5.74 -8.95
CA PRO A 579 15.92 -5.98 -8.27
C PRO A 579 14.86 -4.93 -8.59
N ALA A 580 15.26 -3.69 -8.92
CA ALA A 580 14.34 -2.63 -9.33
C ALA A 580 13.42 -2.98 -10.53
N LEU A 581 13.79 -3.97 -11.34
CA LEU A 581 12.96 -4.47 -12.45
C LEU A 581 11.84 -5.42 -11.98
N SER A 582 12.02 -6.10 -10.84
CA SER A 582 11.09 -7.10 -10.31
C SER A 582 9.89 -6.42 -9.65
N ARG A 583 8.89 -6.09 -10.49
CA ARG A 583 7.70 -5.32 -10.10
C ARG A 583 6.39 -6.07 -10.29
N PHE A 584 5.38 -5.64 -9.57
CA PHE A 584 3.99 -6.00 -9.81
C PHE A 584 3.19 -4.77 -10.31
N GLY A 585 2.40 -4.95 -11.37
CA GLY A 585 1.49 -3.93 -11.88
C GLY A 585 2.19 -2.75 -12.58
N ALA A 586 3.44 -2.93 -13.01
CA ALA A 586 4.18 -1.91 -13.74
C ALA A 586 3.75 -1.81 -15.21
N LEU A 587 3.86 -0.60 -15.76
CA LEU A 587 3.69 -0.35 -17.19
C LEU A 587 4.94 -0.77 -17.96
N VAL A 588 4.76 -1.39 -19.12
CA VAL A 588 5.84 -1.70 -20.07
C VAL A 588 5.52 -1.04 -21.40
N ILE A 589 6.37 -0.11 -21.83
CA ILE A 589 6.18 0.67 -23.05
C ILE A 589 7.38 0.45 -23.97
N PRO A 590 7.21 -0.24 -25.12
CA PRO A 590 8.26 -0.37 -26.11
C PRO A 590 8.60 0.98 -26.75
N THR A 591 9.89 1.27 -26.92
CA THR A 591 10.38 2.49 -27.57
C THR A 591 11.58 2.17 -28.46
N ALA A 592 11.94 3.07 -29.37
CA ALA A 592 13.16 2.93 -30.17
C ALA A 592 14.46 2.89 -29.34
N ALA A 593 14.43 3.40 -28.11
CA ALA A 593 15.59 3.46 -27.20
C ALA A 593 15.70 2.24 -26.27
N GLY A 594 14.71 1.34 -26.27
CA GLY A 594 14.56 0.25 -25.31
C GLY A 594 13.15 0.17 -24.73
N LEU A 595 12.99 -0.63 -23.68
CA LEU A 595 11.72 -0.82 -23.00
C LEU A 595 11.64 0.10 -21.77
N VAL A 596 10.62 0.95 -21.71
CA VAL A 596 10.34 1.73 -20.51
C VAL A 596 9.49 0.88 -19.55
N VAL A 597 9.97 0.73 -18.31
CA VAL A 597 9.23 0.07 -17.22
C VAL A 597 8.91 1.11 -16.15
N ALA A 598 7.63 1.39 -15.91
CA ALA A 598 7.23 2.50 -15.06
C ALA A 598 6.22 2.10 -13.98
N GLY A 599 6.47 2.58 -12.75
CA GLY A 599 5.60 2.38 -11.60
C GLY A 599 5.48 0.93 -11.14
N GLY A 600 4.30 0.57 -10.64
CA GLY A 600 4.05 -0.70 -9.96
C GLY A 600 4.44 -0.68 -8.49
N ILE A 601 4.52 -1.86 -7.88
CA ILE A 601 5.06 -2.08 -6.54
C ILE A 601 6.22 -3.06 -6.60
N VAL A 602 7.09 -2.98 -5.60
CA VAL A 602 8.28 -3.82 -5.43
C VAL A 602 8.20 -4.57 -4.12
N ASP A 603 9.10 -5.52 -3.92
CA ASP A 603 9.20 -6.22 -2.65
C ASP A 603 9.59 -5.27 -1.51
N ASN A 604 8.95 -5.45 -0.35
CA ASN A 604 9.32 -4.85 0.92
C ASN A 604 9.30 -3.30 1.05
N HIS A 605 9.24 -2.48 0.01
CA HIS A 605 9.26 -1.01 0.20
C HIS A 605 8.54 -0.24 -0.91
N LEU A 606 8.41 1.06 -0.69
CA LEU A 606 7.86 1.99 -1.68
C LEU A 606 8.91 2.30 -2.74
N ILE A 607 8.54 2.25 -4.02
CA ILE A 607 9.42 2.69 -5.11
C ILE A 607 9.74 4.19 -4.89
N PRO A 608 11.02 4.57 -4.72
CA PRO A 608 11.40 5.98 -4.61
C PRO A 608 11.12 6.71 -5.93
N THR A 609 10.79 8.01 -5.85
CA THR A 609 10.56 8.87 -7.04
C THR A 609 11.71 8.76 -8.05
N ALA A 610 12.94 8.66 -7.54
CA ALA A 610 14.16 8.52 -8.34
C ALA A 610 14.23 7.22 -9.17
N SER A 611 13.38 6.24 -8.89
CA SER A 611 13.38 4.92 -9.52
C SER A 611 12.02 4.55 -10.10
N ASP A 612 11.11 5.51 -10.24
CA ASP A 612 9.78 5.28 -10.80
C ASP A 612 9.81 4.72 -12.20
N ILE A 613 10.72 5.23 -13.03
CA ILE A 613 10.80 4.94 -14.46
C ILE A 613 12.18 4.35 -14.75
N LEU A 614 12.20 3.15 -15.32
CA LEU A 614 13.38 2.47 -15.78
C LEU A 614 13.40 2.42 -17.31
N LEU A 615 14.59 2.54 -17.88
CA LEU A 615 14.89 2.15 -19.25
C LEU A 615 15.66 0.82 -19.22
N VAL A 616 15.11 -0.19 -19.87
CA VAL A 616 15.65 -1.55 -19.93
C VAL A 616 16.06 -1.86 -21.37
N ASN A 617 17.29 -2.33 -21.53
CA ASN A 617 17.89 -2.68 -22.81
C ASN A 617 18.61 -4.03 -22.73
N GLU A 618 18.78 -4.68 -23.87
CA GLU A 618 19.64 -5.86 -24.00
C GLU A 618 21.12 -5.45 -24.07
N LYS A 619 22.01 -6.12 -23.31
CA LYS A 619 23.46 -5.92 -23.44
C LYS A 619 23.94 -6.40 -24.81
N LYS A 620 24.54 -5.50 -25.60
CA LYS A 620 25.03 -5.80 -26.97
C LYS A 620 26.41 -6.45 -27.04
N ASP A 621 27.13 -6.65 -25.93
CA ASP A 621 28.52 -7.11 -25.96
C ASP A 621 28.68 -8.65 -25.98
N LYS A 622 28.91 -9.17 -27.20
CA LYS A 622 29.71 -10.39 -27.45
C LYS A 622 31.14 -10.02 -27.89
N LYS A 623 31.85 -9.18 -27.14
CA LYS A 623 33.31 -9.06 -27.31
C LYS A 623 34.02 -9.92 -26.28
N ALA A 624 34.59 -11.03 -26.76
CA ALA A 624 35.53 -11.84 -26.02
C ALA A 624 36.73 -10.97 -25.60
N GLY A 625 36.83 -10.67 -24.30
CA GLY A 625 38.01 -10.05 -23.70
C GLY A 625 37.70 -8.84 -22.79
N ALA A 626 37.87 -9.06 -21.48
CA ALA A 626 37.77 -8.13 -20.33
C ALA A 626 36.33 -7.77 -19.87
N SER A 627 35.94 -7.89 -18.60
CA SER A 627 36.70 -7.86 -17.33
C SER A 627 36.11 -8.77 -16.25
N GLU A 628 36.96 -9.17 -15.29
CA GLU A 628 36.70 -10.00 -14.10
C GLU A 628 35.88 -9.30 -12.99
N ASN A 629 34.95 -8.40 -13.35
CA ASN A 629 34.07 -7.73 -12.37
C ASN A 629 32.62 -8.17 -12.54
N GLY A 630 32.32 -9.42 -12.17
CA GLY A 630 31.09 -9.89 -11.51
C GLY A 630 29.67 -9.63 -12.08
N ASP A 631 29.45 -8.75 -13.05
CA ASP A 631 28.10 -8.41 -13.52
C ASP A 631 27.71 -9.25 -14.76
N SER A 632 27.17 -10.43 -14.47
CA SER A 632 26.67 -11.40 -15.45
C SER A 632 25.29 -11.04 -16.06
N SER A 633 24.70 -9.91 -15.69
CA SER A 633 23.33 -9.57 -16.10
C SER A 633 23.24 -9.35 -17.62
N ALA A 634 22.31 -10.01 -18.30
CA ALA A 634 22.12 -9.89 -19.75
C ALA A 634 21.40 -8.60 -20.19
N LEU A 635 20.97 -7.77 -19.22
CA LEU A 635 20.22 -6.54 -19.42
C LEU A 635 21.00 -5.34 -18.88
N THR A 636 20.84 -4.18 -19.50
CA THR A 636 21.23 -2.88 -18.91
C THR A 636 19.99 -2.16 -18.43
N ILE A 637 20.04 -1.60 -17.22
CA ILE A 637 18.94 -0.87 -16.60
C ILE A 637 19.45 0.52 -16.20
N ALA A 638 18.69 1.56 -16.57
CA ALA A 638 18.94 2.92 -16.14
C ALA A 638 17.66 3.55 -15.58
N CYS A 639 17.76 4.35 -14.53
CA CYS A 639 16.65 5.17 -14.05
C CYS A 639 16.50 6.41 -14.94
N LEU A 640 15.31 6.62 -15.49
CA LEU A 640 14.97 7.87 -16.18
C LEU A 640 14.50 8.89 -15.13
N ARG A 641 15.24 9.99 -14.97
CA ARG A 641 14.95 11.00 -13.95
C ARG A 641 14.77 12.37 -14.58
N ASP A 642 13.68 13.04 -14.20
CA ASP A 642 13.57 14.48 -14.37
C ASP A 642 14.46 15.16 -13.33
N MET A 643 15.53 15.79 -13.81
CA MET A 643 16.48 16.50 -12.96
C MET A 643 16.14 17.99 -12.81
N GLN A 644 15.14 18.50 -13.53
CA GLN A 644 14.85 19.92 -13.58
C GLN A 644 13.77 20.35 -12.58
N LEU A 645 12.98 19.43 -12.00
CA LEU A 645 11.88 19.71 -11.04
C LEU A 645 11.25 21.08 -11.34
N THR A 646 10.86 21.29 -12.60
CA THR A 646 10.46 22.62 -13.04
C THR A 646 9.13 22.97 -12.38
N ASP A 647 8.86 24.27 -12.18
CA ASP A 647 7.52 24.76 -11.79
C ASP A 647 6.40 24.26 -12.73
N ASN A 648 6.75 23.73 -13.91
CA ASN A 648 5.86 23.20 -14.92
C ASN A 648 5.42 21.73 -14.70
N CYS A 649 6.05 20.96 -13.79
CA CYS A 649 5.61 19.59 -13.44
C CYS A 649 5.45 19.43 -11.90
N PRO A 650 4.39 20.00 -11.31
CA PRO A 650 4.23 20.09 -9.86
C PRO A 650 3.87 18.77 -9.17
N HIS A 651 3.58 17.71 -9.93
CA HIS A 651 3.04 16.46 -9.41
C HIS A 651 3.84 15.26 -9.92
N ARG A 652 4.10 14.30 -9.03
CA ARG A 652 4.67 13.00 -9.39
C ARG A 652 3.61 12.18 -10.15
N PRO A 653 3.94 11.52 -11.28
CA PRO A 653 3.03 10.59 -11.93
C PRO A 653 2.58 9.47 -10.98
N PHE A 654 1.29 9.20 -10.95
CA PHE A 654 0.75 8.14 -10.10
C PHE A 654 0.43 6.90 -10.93
N PHE A 655 1.24 5.86 -10.76
CA PHE A 655 1.27 4.74 -11.70
C PHE A 655 0.27 3.60 -11.45
N ILE A 656 -0.56 3.69 -10.41
CA ILE A 656 -1.52 2.61 -10.11
C ILE A 656 -2.58 2.56 -11.20
N GLY A 657 -2.46 1.57 -12.08
CA GLY A 657 -3.34 1.41 -13.23
C GLY A 657 -3.32 2.61 -14.18
N SER A 658 -2.21 3.35 -14.27
CA SER A 658 -2.04 4.30 -15.37
C SER A 658 -1.92 3.55 -16.70
N SER A 659 -1.92 4.27 -17.79
CA SER A 659 -1.66 3.75 -19.13
C SER A 659 -0.53 4.53 -19.77
N GLY A 660 0.21 3.90 -20.68
CA GLY A 660 1.34 4.50 -21.36
C GLY A 660 1.30 4.23 -22.85
N ILE A 661 1.69 5.22 -23.64
CA ILE A 661 1.84 5.11 -25.09
C ILE A 661 3.19 5.70 -25.52
N GLU A 662 3.74 5.20 -26.61
CA GLU A 662 4.90 5.79 -27.29
C GLU A 662 4.49 6.20 -28.69
N LYS A 663 4.88 7.40 -29.10
CA LYS A 663 4.71 7.88 -30.47
C LYS A 663 5.82 8.85 -30.84
N ASN A 664 6.44 8.63 -32.00
CA ASN A 664 7.46 9.53 -32.55
C ASN A 664 8.59 9.86 -31.56
N GLY A 665 8.95 8.89 -30.71
CA GLY A 665 9.95 9.03 -29.65
C GLY A 665 9.47 9.72 -28.37
N GLN A 666 8.21 10.15 -28.29
CA GLN A 666 7.59 10.68 -27.07
C GLN A 666 6.85 9.57 -26.33
N VAL A 667 7.17 9.40 -25.05
CA VAL A 667 6.40 8.56 -24.12
C VAL A 667 5.41 9.45 -23.39
N THR A 668 4.14 9.04 -23.38
CA THR A 668 3.05 9.71 -22.65
C THR A 668 2.44 8.76 -21.63
N ILE A 669 2.37 9.19 -20.38
CA ILE A 669 1.69 8.49 -19.28
C ILE A 669 0.41 9.25 -18.93
N ILE A 670 -0.70 8.52 -18.83
CA ILE A 670 -2.02 9.07 -18.54
C ILE A 670 -2.79 8.21 -17.55
N GLY A 671 -3.68 8.85 -16.80
CA GLY A 671 -4.53 8.18 -15.82
C GLY A 671 -3.74 7.69 -14.63
N GLY A 672 -4.36 6.77 -13.90
CA GLY A 672 -3.88 6.27 -12.62
C GLY A 672 -4.66 6.88 -11.46
N GLY A 673 -4.87 6.08 -10.43
CA GLY A 673 -5.72 6.45 -9.30
C GLY A 673 -5.86 5.33 -8.28
N ALA A 674 -6.32 5.71 -7.09
CA ALA A 674 -6.46 4.82 -5.95
C ALA A 674 -7.49 5.36 -4.97
N THR A 675 -8.10 4.49 -4.19
CA THR A 675 -8.98 4.87 -3.07
C THR A 675 -8.22 5.35 -1.84
N CYS A 676 -6.90 5.15 -1.81
CA CYS A 676 -5.97 5.51 -0.73
C CYS A 676 -6.48 5.03 0.64
N TYR A 677 -6.79 3.74 0.73
CA TYR A 677 -7.18 3.09 1.99
C TYR A 677 -8.38 3.76 2.69
N ALA A 678 -9.37 4.20 1.90
CA ALA A 678 -10.57 4.92 2.34
C ALA A 678 -10.32 6.30 2.98
N MET A 679 -9.13 6.88 2.81
CA MET A 679 -8.81 8.24 3.27
C MET A 679 -9.26 9.32 2.27
N GLY A 680 -9.62 8.90 1.05
CA GLY A 680 -10.07 9.76 -0.04
C GLY A 680 -9.39 9.33 -1.33
N SER A 681 -10.12 9.34 -2.45
CA SER A 681 -9.53 8.91 -3.73
C SER A 681 -8.50 9.91 -4.22
N TYR A 682 -7.37 9.41 -4.74
CA TYR A 682 -6.41 10.18 -5.52
C TYR A 682 -6.60 9.82 -6.99
N TRP A 683 -6.55 10.82 -7.86
CA TRP A 683 -6.58 10.65 -9.30
C TRP A 683 -5.42 11.43 -9.89
N SER A 684 -4.75 10.84 -10.88
CA SER A 684 -3.68 11.53 -11.59
C SER A 684 -4.20 12.86 -12.15
N PRO A 685 -3.51 13.98 -11.90
CA PRO A 685 -4.03 15.32 -12.21
C PRO A 685 -3.92 15.69 -13.69
N GLY A 686 -3.29 14.85 -14.51
CA GLY A 686 -3.06 15.15 -15.92
C GLY A 686 -2.22 14.10 -16.63
N GLN A 687 -1.59 14.54 -17.72
CA GLN A 687 -0.74 13.76 -18.60
C GLN A 687 0.72 14.13 -18.39
N TYR A 688 1.61 13.15 -18.48
CA TYR A 688 3.06 13.35 -18.37
C TYR A 688 3.71 12.88 -19.67
N GLY A 689 4.57 13.73 -20.26
CA GLY A 689 5.23 13.43 -21.53
C GLY A 689 6.74 13.63 -21.44
N PHE A 690 7.55 12.73 -22.01
CA PHE A 690 9.00 12.89 -22.08
C PHE A 690 9.62 12.16 -23.29
N HIS A 691 10.83 12.57 -23.66
CA HIS A 691 11.64 11.91 -24.69
C HIS A 691 12.86 11.22 -24.06
N ILE A 692 13.28 10.08 -24.62
CA ILE A 692 14.41 9.30 -24.10
C ILE A 692 15.72 9.67 -24.84
N LEU A 693 15.65 9.81 -26.17
CA LEU A 693 16.79 10.22 -27.00
C LEU A 693 16.75 11.74 -27.16
N GLY A 694 17.79 12.43 -26.68
CA GLY A 694 17.83 13.89 -26.70
C GLY A 694 17.62 14.47 -28.10
N GLY A 695 16.61 15.31 -28.26
CA GLY A 695 16.32 15.98 -29.52
C GLY A 695 14.83 16.29 -29.67
N GLN A 696 14.52 17.58 -29.77
CA GLN A 696 13.20 18.23 -29.82
C GLN A 696 12.63 18.65 -28.44
N PRO A 697 12.05 19.87 -28.34
CA PRO A 697 11.26 20.27 -27.18
C PRO A 697 10.11 19.30 -26.97
N VAL A 698 9.79 18.96 -25.71
CA VAL A 698 8.61 18.14 -25.42
C VAL A 698 7.38 18.88 -25.94
N SER A 699 6.70 18.33 -26.94
CA SER A 699 5.38 18.83 -27.33
C SER A 699 4.41 18.62 -26.17
N VAL A 700 3.63 19.66 -25.85
CA VAL A 700 2.57 19.55 -24.85
C VAL A 700 1.72 18.33 -25.21
N PRO A 701 1.54 17.36 -24.27
CA PRO A 701 0.64 16.24 -24.49
C PRO A 701 -0.70 16.79 -25.00
N PHE A 702 -1.19 16.25 -26.11
CA PHE A 702 -2.44 16.58 -26.82
C PHE A 702 -3.45 17.44 -26.02
N ALA A 703 -3.70 18.66 -26.49
CA ALA A 703 -4.29 19.77 -25.72
C ALA A 703 -5.80 19.69 -25.44
N GLU A 704 -6.58 18.90 -26.18
CA GLU A 704 -8.03 18.81 -26.01
C GLU A 704 -8.49 17.35 -25.77
N SER A 705 -9.38 17.15 -24.80
CA SER A 705 -9.97 15.84 -24.48
C SER A 705 -11.48 15.86 -24.67
N PHE A 706 -12.02 14.86 -25.37
CA PHE A 706 -13.45 14.68 -25.60
C PHE A 706 -13.88 13.31 -25.05
N GLN A 707 -14.93 13.29 -24.22
CA GLN A 707 -15.47 12.04 -23.66
C GLN A 707 -16.69 11.59 -24.46
N ILE A 708 -16.67 10.33 -24.91
CA ILE A 708 -17.80 9.70 -25.60
C ILE A 708 -18.29 8.54 -24.75
N LYS A 709 -19.60 8.52 -24.44
CA LYS A 709 -20.24 7.42 -23.71
C LYS A 709 -20.65 6.34 -24.71
N GLN A 710 -20.27 5.09 -24.43
CA GLN A 710 -20.75 3.93 -25.19
C GLN A 710 -22.27 3.80 -25.07
N GLN A 711 -22.96 3.55 -26.20
CA GLN A 711 -24.37 3.15 -26.17
C GLN A 711 -24.45 1.68 -25.74
N ASN A 712 -25.31 1.39 -24.75
CA ASN A 712 -25.55 0.01 -24.35
C ASN A 712 -26.29 -0.72 -25.47
N GLY A 713 -25.63 -1.67 -26.12
CA GLY A 713 -26.30 -2.67 -26.95
C GLY A 713 -27.26 -3.48 -26.07
N LYS A 714 -28.50 -3.63 -26.53
CA LYS A 714 -29.50 -4.52 -25.93
C LYS A 714 -29.10 -5.98 -26.08
#